data_AF-A0A9Q8Z468-F1
#
_entry.id   AF-A0A9Q8Z468-F1
#
_cell.length_a   1.000
_cell.length_b   1.000
_cell.length_c   1.000
_cell.angle_alpha   90.00
_cell.angle_beta   90.00
_cell.angle_gamma   90.00
#
_symmetry.space_group_name_H-M   'P 1'
#
loop_
_entity.id
_entity.type
_entity.pdbx_description
1 polymer ?
#
loop_
_entity_poly.entity_id
_entity_poly.type
_entity_poly.pdbx_seq_one_letter_code
_entity_poly.pdbx_strand_id
1 'polypeptide(L)'
;MSYERYLMNLFSFYDLEYFSPEMHDVTPSRECSPSGFDPLNQPKPRASASQNSMLLKLPDDIFKCVMDYLDRDAAWSLKRLCKGMANSVTVNQLLYRYPIQLNDVRDIRLGDWKYRSIGRIRWINFMDSINDSNRRHVHKLAMSHWASIDDFKWIEDNLPCLTSLDISAIKDFVWTPEETWTWKMLAEACPRLFGRLEELEVANWADYTAHSRIEYSYSYQDYRFKQSFRISRRRDGGSVANAIFPICTRLKTLAIRERYSGFHTWNEWEVHQRVCCLVDGVQKYCPETMTKLRVHDYAPYRSLFSTDATKWSHIKDVEIGLYSWMEDRRDRDVIGPIPYRITQGHHHRDEEEAFDDKTFDACERDHMVLGNHVVQGVGASFEDLLQSLQTISKKYPNINIQPIRNLRNITLHPFHLVNVMQRRNHFGQPPQQLNDPGLNDPGLNDPSAKPEVQEALRWLARECDWKPVLAWESMMCDVFPANLEPNRTFLPKPDILSRIQTMVERLRSLDIPIRISIGDRGNTCPSSGLDGSLYFGPFKTFVGEGAERHEVLLPTQAVFSLTPIASMVDELTIQYPADVPGVSGWLRAKRPTPAEKALMEREMIGWRRFWIRYASQFKNLKKLTANVPNDIYEDWGKSELVTLLQDERWQMLEVEDKQDCTFSSYFPFNSPSNLRYRFPRNRSKTKFAQRVFFRLDNEPLNLVLAQPELNDKEREERDITEEMIQESEFSCRTSHGHRFWERKQSEERLVGKPEENDGKRKWSEHEENGADGESATEEMEVKRQRFVREHFGEFIRNM
;
A
#
# COMPACT_ATOMS: atom_id res chain seq x y z
N MET A 1 -44.68 2.19 20.52
CA MET A 1 -44.68 3.14 21.67
C MET A 1 -43.68 2.60 22.69
N SER A 2 -42.67 3.28 23.20
CA SER A 2 -41.89 4.48 22.86
C SER A 2 -40.76 4.45 23.91
N TYR A 3 -39.52 4.22 23.49
CA TYR A 3 -38.31 4.21 24.33
C TYR A 3 -37.42 5.42 23.96
N GLU A 4 -38.05 6.59 23.76
CA GLU A 4 -37.44 7.80 23.19
C GLU A 4 -37.40 8.99 24.18
N ARG A 5 -37.55 8.76 25.49
CA ARG A 5 -37.83 9.86 26.43
C ARG A 5 -36.75 10.22 27.45
N TYR A 6 -35.49 9.84 27.27
CA TYR A 6 -34.44 10.15 28.26
C TYR A 6 -33.18 10.86 27.79
N LEU A 7 -33.10 11.36 26.55
CA LEU A 7 -31.92 12.13 26.11
C LEU A 7 -32.28 13.40 25.32
N MET A 8 -33.13 14.26 25.88
CA MET A 8 -33.18 15.68 25.53
C MET A 8 -33.60 16.53 26.73
N ASN A 9 -32.64 17.29 27.26
CA ASN A 9 -32.75 18.73 27.57
C ASN A 9 -31.72 19.13 28.63
N LEU A 10 -30.67 19.81 28.19
CA LEU A 10 -30.07 20.92 28.92
C LEU A 10 -29.52 21.90 27.85
N PHE A 11 -30.41 22.82 27.46
CA PHE A 11 -30.20 23.93 26.54
C PHE A 11 -29.13 24.91 27.06
N SER A 12 -28.38 25.57 26.16
CA SER A 12 -28.72 26.95 25.76
C SER A 12 -27.78 27.47 24.67
N PHE A 13 -28.40 27.99 23.62
CA PHE A 13 -27.79 28.84 22.60
C PHE A 13 -27.36 30.18 23.20
N TYR A 14 -26.22 30.70 22.74
CA TYR A 14 -25.99 32.13 22.60
C TYR A 14 -25.21 32.37 21.31
N ASP A 15 -25.71 33.32 20.53
CA ASP A 15 -25.20 33.81 19.26
C ASP A 15 -23.75 34.29 19.34
N LEU A 16 -22.94 33.91 18.35
CA LEU A 16 -21.76 34.64 17.92
C LEU A 16 -21.50 34.31 16.46
N GLU A 17 -21.78 35.29 15.60
CA GLU A 17 -21.37 35.35 14.20
C GLU A 17 -19.87 35.05 14.11
N TYR A 18 -19.51 33.93 13.47
CA TYR A 18 -18.12 33.62 13.14
C TYR A 18 -17.99 33.28 11.66
N PHE A 19 -17.18 34.11 11.01
CA PHE A 19 -16.63 33.96 9.67
C PHE A 19 -16.17 32.52 9.39
N SER A 20 -16.60 32.00 8.26
CA SER A 20 -16.18 30.70 7.72
C SER A 20 -14.66 30.63 7.61
N PRO A 21 -13.97 29.63 8.19
CA PRO A 21 -12.57 29.40 7.92
C PRO A 21 -12.44 28.87 6.49
N GLU A 22 -11.68 29.57 5.65
CA GLU A 22 -11.19 29.03 4.38
C GLU A 22 -10.40 27.75 4.68
N MET A 23 -10.96 26.59 4.31
CA MET A 23 -10.21 25.34 4.30
C MET A 23 -9.19 25.40 3.16
N HIS A 24 -7.94 25.71 3.51
CA HIS A 24 -6.80 25.44 2.66
C HIS A 24 -6.60 23.92 2.55
N ASP A 25 -7.18 23.34 1.51
CA ASP A 25 -6.97 21.95 1.14
C ASP A 25 -5.52 21.74 0.67
N VAL A 26 -4.85 20.84 1.38
CA VAL A 26 -3.48 20.39 1.11
C VAL A 26 -3.49 19.58 -0.19
N THR A 27 -2.68 20.00 -1.16
CA THR A 27 -2.72 19.54 -2.56
C THR A 27 -1.60 18.54 -2.86
N PRO A 28 -1.88 17.29 -3.27
CA PRO A 28 -0.87 16.23 -3.33
C PRO A 28 0.14 16.38 -4.48
N SER A 29 1.38 15.91 -4.29
CA SER A 29 2.54 16.06 -5.20
C SER A 29 2.50 15.26 -6.51
N ARG A 30 1.32 14.88 -6.98
CA ARG A 30 1.11 14.02 -8.17
C ARG A 30 0.61 14.81 -9.40
N GLU A 31 0.70 16.13 -9.37
CA GLU A 31 0.01 17.05 -10.28
C GLU A 31 0.75 17.41 -11.59
N CYS A 32 1.94 16.86 -11.85
CA CYS A 32 2.72 17.29 -13.02
C CYS A 32 2.42 16.43 -14.26
N SER A 33 1.46 16.86 -15.09
CA SER A 33 1.43 16.50 -16.52
C SER A 33 2.23 17.49 -17.35
N PRO A 34 2.59 17.14 -18.61
CA PRO A 34 3.09 18.13 -19.55
C PRO A 34 2.05 19.24 -19.72
N SER A 35 2.39 20.47 -19.35
CA SER A 35 1.58 21.66 -19.58
C SER A 35 2.11 22.40 -20.81
N GLY A 36 1.23 23.03 -21.60
CA GLY A 36 1.59 23.85 -22.76
C GLY A 36 2.53 25.05 -22.47
N PHE A 37 2.77 25.37 -21.19
CA PHE A 37 3.75 26.36 -20.76
C PHE A 37 5.07 25.70 -20.35
N ASP A 38 5.79 25.12 -21.31
CA ASP A 38 7.25 25.13 -21.24
C ASP A 38 7.65 26.53 -21.73
N PRO A 39 8.18 27.44 -20.88
CA PRO A 39 8.55 28.76 -21.36
C PRO A 39 9.65 28.60 -22.42
N LEU A 40 9.25 28.79 -23.69
CA LEU A 40 10.12 28.84 -24.86
C LEU A 40 11.24 29.90 -24.74
N ASN A 41 11.24 30.69 -23.67
CA ASN A 41 12.22 31.71 -23.34
C ASN A 41 12.87 31.48 -21.97
N GLN A 42 13.42 30.29 -21.71
CA GLN A 42 14.54 30.24 -20.77
C GLN A 42 15.79 30.80 -21.48
N PRO A 43 16.54 31.74 -20.88
CA PRO A 43 17.78 32.22 -21.46
C PRO A 43 18.70 31.03 -21.71
N LYS A 44 19.24 30.93 -22.94
CA LYS A 44 20.23 29.91 -23.33
C LYS A 44 21.21 29.69 -22.17
N PRO A 45 21.32 28.47 -21.63
CA PRO A 45 22.31 28.21 -20.59
C PRO A 45 23.69 28.53 -21.18
N ARG A 46 24.42 29.43 -20.50
CA ARG A 46 25.81 29.74 -20.84
C ARG A 46 26.62 28.44 -20.85
N ALA A 47 27.54 28.33 -21.80
CA ALA A 47 28.28 27.12 -22.12
C ALA A 47 28.90 26.43 -20.89
N SER A 48 28.54 25.15 -20.75
CA SER A 48 29.20 24.01 -20.10
C SER A 48 30.16 24.25 -18.93
N ALA A 49 29.67 24.02 -17.71
CA ALA A 49 30.44 23.22 -16.76
C ALA A 49 30.35 21.75 -17.22
N SER A 50 31.47 21.02 -17.28
CA SER A 50 31.50 19.62 -17.73
C SER A 50 30.62 18.76 -16.83
N GLN A 51 29.44 18.39 -17.32
CA GLN A 51 28.56 17.49 -16.61
C GLN A 51 29.10 16.07 -16.73
N ASN A 52 29.77 15.60 -15.69
CA ASN A 52 30.27 14.23 -15.57
C ASN A 52 29.18 13.23 -15.15
N SER A 53 27.92 13.42 -15.57
CA SER A 53 26.90 12.40 -15.36
C SER A 53 27.10 11.27 -16.35
N MET A 54 27.38 10.06 -15.87
CA MET A 54 27.46 8.87 -16.73
C MET A 54 26.13 8.60 -17.44
N LEU A 55 24.99 8.98 -16.84
CA LEU A 55 23.66 8.85 -17.45
C LEU A 55 23.52 9.64 -18.75
N LEU A 56 24.11 10.85 -18.82
CA LEU A 56 24.10 11.69 -20.03
C LEU A 56 25.09 11.21 -21.10
N LYS A 57 25.96 10.26 -20.76
CA LYS A 57 26.95 9.66 -21.67
C LYS A 57 26.50 8.29 -22.19
N LEU A 58 25.35 7.78 -21.74
CA LEU A 58 24.80 6.53 -22.25
C LEU A 58 24.38 6.71 -23.72
N PRO A 59 24.73 5.76 -24.60
CA PRO A 59 24.10 5.62 -25.91
C PRO A 59 22.56 5.61 -25.81
N ASP A 60 21.86 6.19 -26.78
CA ASP A 60 20.40 6.39 -26.72
C ASP A 60 19.61 5.06 -26.68
N ASP A 61 20.16 3.99 -27.26
CA ASP A 61 19.62 2.63 -27.18
C ASP A 61 19.72 2.04 -25.77
N ILE A 62 20.87 2.18 -25.10
CA ILE A 62 21.03 1.77 -23.70
C ILE A 62 20.17 2.65 -22.79
N PHE A 63 20.11 3.95 -23.07
CA PHE A 63 19.27 4.87 -22.32
C PHE A 63 17.79 4.49 -22.44
N LYS A 64 17.30 4.15 -23.65
CA LYS A 64 15.94 3.61 -23.84
C LYS A 64 15.67 2.38 -22.99
N CYS A 65 16.60 1.44 -22.93
CA CYS A 65 16.46 0.27 -22.05
C CYS A 65 16.29 0.65 -20.58
N VAL A 66 16.97 1.71 -20.09
CA VAL A 66 16.79 2.22 -18.73
C VAL A 66 15.42 2.91 -18.60
N MET A 67 15.02 3.69 -19.60
CA MET A 67 13.76 4.43 -19.61
C MET A 67 12.54 3.50 -19.62
N ASP A 68 12.64 2.28 -20.17
CA ASP A 68 11.58 1.27 -20.12
C ASP A 68 11.22 0.83 -18.69
N TYR A 69 12.10 1.07 -17.71
CA TYR A 69 11.85 0.80 -16.28
C TYR A 69 11.33 2.02 -15.51
N LEU A 70 11.29 3.21 -16.13
CA LEU A 70 10.80 4.42 -15.47
C LEU A 70 9.31 4.61 -15.76
N ASP A 71 8.56 4.97 -14.72
CA ASP A 71 7.20 5.46 -14.89
C ASP A 71 7.19 6.93 -15.33
N ARG A 72 5.99 7.43 -15.64
CA ARG A 72 5.76 8.83 -16.04
C ARG A 72 6.33 9.81 -15.02
N ASP A 73 6.13 9.55 -13.72
CA ASP A 73 6.45 10.49 -12.66
C ASP A 73 7.98 10.54 -12.42
N ALA A 74 8.66 9.40 -12.55
CA ALA A 74 10.11 9.29 -12.57
C ALA A 74 10.70 9.97 -13.82
N ALA A 75 10.09 9.81 -14.99
CA ALA A 75 10.48 10.51 -16.22
C ALA A 75 10.34 12.03 -16.08
N TRP A 76 9.28 12.49 -15.42
CA TRP A 76 9.04 13.91 -15.14
C TRP A 76 10.09 14.46 -14.17
N SER A 77 10.39 13.69 -13.13
CA SER A 77 11.46 14.01 -12.17
C SER A 77 12.82 14.10 -12.88
N LEU A 78 13.11 13.18 -13.80
CA LEU A 78 14.32 13.21 -14.61
C LEU A 78 14.38 14.48 -15.48
N LYS A 79 13.27 14.83 -16.15
CA LYS A 79 13.17 16.05 -16.97
C LYS A 79 13.40 17.32 -16.15
N ARG A 80 12.87 17.39 -14.92
CA ARG A 80 12.97 18.56 -14.03
C ARG A 80 14.32 18.66 -13.34
N LEU A 81 14.86 17.55 -12.84
CA LEU A 81 16.03 17.55 -11.95
C LEU A 81 17.35 17.44 -12.72
N CYS A 82 17.37 16.77 -13.88
CA CYS A 82 18.59 16.58 -14.65
C CYS A 82 18.72 17.65 -15.74
N LYS A 83 19.57 18.65 -15.49
CA LYS A 83 20.03 19.62 -16.51
C LYS A 83 20.56 18.85 -17.73
N GLY A 84 19.99 19.10 -18.91
CA GLY A 84 20.29 18.38 -20.16
C GLY A 84 19.19 17.41 -20.60
N MET A 85 18.38 16.87 -19.68
CA MET A 85 17.27 15.96 -20.00
C MET A 85 15.99 16.67 -20.42
N ALA A 86 15.89 17.98 -20.21
CA ALA A 86 14.74 18.80 -20.64
C ALA A 86 14.43 18.67 -22.14
N ASN A 87 15.48 18.53 -22.96
CA ASN A 87 15.37 18.43 -24.42
C ASN A 87 15.50 17.00 -24.95
N SER A 88 15.54 15.99 -24.07
CA SER A 88 15.68 14.60 -24.50
C SER A 88 14.41 14.11 -25.20
N VAL A 89 14.57 13.66 -26.46
CA VAL A 89 13.47 13.08 -27.25
C VAL A 89 12.94 11.82 -26.56
N THR A 90 13.81 10.96 -26.08
CA THR A 90 13.44 9.71 -25.39
C THR A 90 12.65 9.96 -24.11
N VAL A 91 13.03 10.99 -23.32
CA VAL A 91 12.26 11.40 -22.13
C VAL A 91 10.89 11.96 -22.53
N ASN A 92 10.82 12.81 -23.55
CA ASN A 92 9.54 13.33 -24.04
C ASN A 92 8.64 12.23 -24.60
N GLN A 93 9.20 11.24 -25.31
CA GLN A 93 8.45 10.08 -25.79
C GLN A 93 7.80 9.32 -24.63
N LEU A 94 8.55 9.06 -23.55
CA LEU A 94 8.01 8.38 -22.37
C LEU A 94 6.92 9.20 -21.69
N LEU A 95 7.13 10.51 -21.53
CA LEU A 95 6.16 11.42 -20.90
C LEU A 95 4.82 11.48 -21.62
N TYR A 96 4.84 11.50 -22.96
CA TYR A 96 3.64 11.58 -23.79
C TYR A 96 3.06 10.20 -24.12
N ARG A 97 3.73 9.08 -23.81
CA ARG A 97 3.24 7.72 -24.13
C ARG A 97 1.89 7.41 -23.49
N TYR A 98 1.72 7.78 -22.22
CA TYR A 98 0.47 7.65 -21.45
C TYR A 98 0.28 8.88 -20.54
N PRO A 99 -0.11 10.04 -21.11
CA PRO A 99 0.01 11.35 -20.47
C PRO A 99 -1.07 11.58 -19.40
N ILE A 100 -2.27 11.04 -19.60
CA ILE A 100 -3.39 11.07 -18.66
C ILE A 100 -3.77 9.62 -18.36
N GLN A 101 -3.66 9.22 -17.10
CA GLN A 101 -3.88 7.87 -16.59
C GLN A 101 -5.16 7.79 -15.76
N LEU A 102 -5.66 6.58 -15.49
CA LEU A 102 -6.88 6.39 -14.71
C LEU A 102 -6.90 7.17 -13.39
N ASN A 103 -5.81 7.18 -12.63
CA ASN A 103 -5.74 7.89 -11.34
C ASN A 103 -5.94 9.40 -11.48
N ASP A 104 -5.71 9.94 -12.68
CA ASP A 104 -5.86 11.37 -12.97
C ASP A 104 -7.31 11.74 -13.34
N VAL A 105 -8.12 10.75 -13.73
CA VAL A 105 -9.48 10.92 -14.26
C VAL A 105 -10.54 10.18 -13.43
N ARG A 106 -10.13 9.43 -12.41
CA ARG A 106 -11.03 8.69 -11.54
C ARG A 106 -11.65 9.63 -10.50
N ASP A 107 -12.83 10.15 -10.80
CA ASP A 107 -13.61 10.95 -9.87
C ASP A 107 -14.35 10.02 -8.87
N ILE A 108 -14.04 10.13 -7.57
CA ILE A 108 -14.55 9.20 -6.53
C ILE A 108 -15.79 9.76 -5.81
N ARG A 109 -16.07 11.07 -5.94
CA ARG A 109 -17.18 11.77 -5.25
C ARG A 109 -17.91 12.75 -6.18
N LEU A 110 -19.17 13.09 -5.87
CA LEU A 110 -19.96 14.09 -6.63
C LEU A 110 -19.24 15.43 -6.64
N GLY A 111 -18.70 15.80 -5.48
CA GLY A 111 -17.94 17.03 -5.33
C GLY A 111 -16.66 17.02 -6.17
N ASP A 112 -16.06 15.85 -6.41
CA ASP A 112 -14.92 15.76 -7.32
C ASP A 112 -15.38 15.96 -8.76
N TRP A 113 -16.47 15.31 -9.17
CA TRP A 113 -17.04 15.45 -10.51
C TRP A 113 -17.55 16.88 -10.83
N LYS A 114 -18.20 17.55 -9.87
CA LYS A 114 -18.77 18.91 -10.04
C LYS A 114 -17.79 20.04 -9.72
N TYR A 115 -16.89 19.86 -8.75
CA TYR A 115 -16.05 20.94 -8.21
C TYR A 115 -14.54 20.67 -8.30
N ARG A 116 -14.08 19.42 -8.43
CA ARG A 116 -12.66 19.15 -8.74
C ARG A 116 -12.44 19.07 -10.24
N SER A 117 -12.13 20.22 -10.81
CA SER A 117 -11.75 20.37 -12.21
C SER A 117 -10.38 19.78 -12.57
N ILE A 118 -9.71 19.02 -11.69
CA ILE A 118 -8.32 18.57 -11.90
C ILE A 118 -8.20 17.73 -13.18
N GLY A 119 -9.05 16.71 -13.36
CA GLY A 119 -9.02 15.87 -14.58
C GLY A 119 -9.30 16.68 -15.85
N ARG A 120 -10.29 17.58 -15.79
CA ARG A 120 -10.67 18.45 -16.92
C ARG A 120 -9.63 19.52 -17.26
N ILE A 121 -9.07 20.19 -16.26
CA ILE A 121 -7.97 21.18 -16.41
C ILE A 121 -6.77 20.48 -17.03
N ARG A 122 -6.45 19.28 -16.53
CA ARG A 122 -5.34 18.48 -17.04
C ARG A 122 -5.55 18.06 -18.49
N TRP A 123 -6.79 17.71 -18.84
CA TRP A 123 -7.19 17.46 -20.22
C TRP A 123 -7.01 18.69 -21.12
N ILE A 124 -7.48 19.87 -20.69
CA ILE A 124 -7.31 21.12 -21.43
C ILE A 124 -5.82 21.44 -21.62
N ASN A 125 -5.03 21.40 -20.53
CA ASN A 125 -3.59 21.64 -20.59
C ASN A 125 -2.86 20.64 -21.50
N PHE A 126 -3.33 19.39 -21.54
CA PHE A 126 -2.81 18.37 -22.44
C PHE A 126 -3.15 18.70 -23.89
N MET A 127 -4.41 19.03 -24.21
CA MET A 127 -4.81 19.47 -25.56
C MET A 127 -3.95 20.64 -26.04
N ASP A 128 -3.75 21.65 -25.19
CA ASP A 128 -2.92 22.83 -25.49
C ASP A 128 -1.44 22.49 -25.70
N SER A 129 -0.95 21.41 -25.07
CA SER A 129 0.43 20.96 -25.22
C SER A 129 0.69 20.17 -26.50
N ILE A 130 -0.35 19.65 -27.15
CA ILE A 130 -0.23 18.77 -28.32
C ILE A 130 0.06 19.58 -29.59
N ASN A 131 1.06 19.15 -30.33
CA ASN A 131 1.50 19.75 -31.59
C ASN A 131 2.12 18.68 -32.51
N ASP A 132 2.60 19.08 -33.68
CA ASP A 132 3.17 18.17 -34.68
C ASP A 132 4.36 17.34 -34.19
N SER A 133 5.13 17.85 -33.22
CA SER A 133 6.33 17.18 -32.71
C SER A 133 6.02 16.05 -31.73
N ASN A 134 4.90 16.11 -31.00
CA ASN A 134 4.60 15.17 -29.90
C ASN A 134 3.33 14.34 -30.11
N ARG A 135 2.40 14.73 -30.99
CA ARG A 135 1.11 14.03 -31.17
C ARG A 135 1.22 12.55 -31.54
N ARG A 136 2.33 12.15 -32.16
CA ARG A 136 2.63 10.76 -32.53
C ARG A 136 3.20 9.93 -31.38
N HIS A 137 3.56 10.55 -30.27
CA HIS A 137 4.08 9.85 -29.10
C HIS A 137 2.97 9.33 -28.18
N VAL A 138 1.74 9.82 -28.34
CA VAL A 138 0.59 9.40 -27.52
C VAL A 138 0.04 8.08 -28.02
N HIS A 139 0.16 7.04 -27.17
CA HIS A 139 -0.29 5.68 -27.49
C HIS A 139 -1.44 5.22 -26.61
N LYS A 140 -1.52 5.72 -25.38
CA LYS A 140 -2.58 5.41 -24.40
C LYS A 140 -3.14 6.66 -23.76
N LEU A 141 -4.44 6.68 -23.47
CA LEU A 141 -5.13 7.82 -22.85
C LEU A 141 -6.31 7.35 -21.99
N ALA A 142 -6.52 7.96 -20.82
CA ALA A 142 -7.68 7.71 -19.97
C ALA A 142 -8.65 8.91 -19.98
N MET A 143 -9.96 8.64 -19.99
CA MET A 143 -11.03 9.66 -20.02
C MET A 143 -12.07 9.43 -18.92
N SER A 144 -12.68 10.50 -18.40
CA SER A 144 -13.73 10.47 -17.35
C SER A 144 -15.11 10.89 -17.89
N HIS A 145 -16.11 10.84 -17.01
CA HIS A 145 -17.50 11.28 -17.21
C HIS A 145 -17.66 12.74 -17.66
N TRP A 146 -16.71 13.63 -17.35
CA TRP A 146 -16.77 15.02 -17.83
C TRP A 146 -16.45 15.17 -19.33
N ALA A 147 -15.94 14.12 -19.98
CA ALA A 147 -15.60 14.16 -21.41
C ALA A 147 -16.86 14.26 -22.27
N SER A 148 -16.84 15.18 -23.23
CA SER A 148 -17.86 15.36 -24.26
C SER A 148 -17.55 14.53 -25.51
N ILE A 149 -18.54 14.34 -26.39
CA ILE A 149 -18.30 13.74 -27.72
C ILE A 149 -17.22 14.52 -28.50
N ASP A 150 -17.18 15.84 -28.36
CA ASP A 150 -16.22 16.67 -29.09
C ASP A 150 -14.79 16.46 -28.60
N ASP A 151 -14.59 16.12 -27.31
CA ASP A 151 -13.28 15.70 -26.81
C ASP A 151 -12.82 14.39 -27.49
N PHE A 152 -13.72 13.43 -27.71
CA PHE A 152 -13.39 12.19 -28.44
C PHE A 152 -13.13 12.43 -29.93
N LYS A 153 -13.87 13.34 -30.59
CA LYS A 153 -13.56 13.75 -31.97
C LYS A 153 -12.17 14.40 -32.05
N TRP A 154 -11.84 15.26 -31.08
CA TRP A 154 -10.52 15.88 -31.00
C TRP A 154 -9.43 14.80 -30.88
N ILE A 155 -9.63 13.77 -30.05
CA ILE A 155 -8.72 12.62 -29.95
C ILE A 155 -8.59 11.89 -31.30
N GLU A 156 -9.72 11.65 -31.97
CA GLU A 156 -9.75 10.98 -33.27
C GLU A 156 -8.84 11.69 -34.29
N ASP A 157 -8.96 13.01 -34.36
CA ASP A 157 -8.29 13.85 -35.36
C ASP A 157 -6.84 14.22 -35.00
N ASN A 158 -6.51 14.39 -33.72
CA ASN A 158 -5.21 14.92 -33.30
C ASN A 158 -4.21 13.85 -32.82
N LEU A 159 -4.67 12.67 -32.37
CA LEU A 159 -3.82 11.62 -31.80
C LEU A 159 -3.78 10.37 -32.68
N PRO A 160 -3.09 10.42 -33.84
CA PRO A 160 -3.16 9.35 -34.86
C PRO A 160 -2.53 8.03 -34.43
N CYS A 161 -1.61 8.06 -33.45
CA CYS A 161 -0.93 6.88 -32.93
C CYS A 161 -1.59 6.29 -31.68
N LEU A 162 -2.72 6.84 -31.24
CA LEU A 162 -3.46 6.31 -30.08
C LEU A 162 -4.11 4.98 -30.45
N THR A 163 -3.63 3.90 -29.83
CA THR A 163 -4.14 2.53 -30.00
C THR A 163 -4.73 1.96 -28.72
N SER A 164 -4.61 2.66 -27.59
CA SER A 164 -5.12 2.22 -26.29
C SER A 164 -5.96 3.31 -25.63
N LEU A 165 -7.18 2.97 -25.22
CA LEU A 165 -8.10 3.92 -24.58
C LEU A 165 -8.65 3.31 -23.28
N ASP A 166 -8.56 4.06 -22.18
CA ASP A 166 -9.15 3.71 -20.89
C ASP A 166 -10.38 4.59 -20.65
N ILE A 167 -11.56 4.00 -20.80
CA ILE A 167 -12.86 4.60 -20.51
C ILE A 167 -13.48 3.98 -19.26
N SER A 168 -12.70 3.29 -18.42
CA SER A 168 -13.22 2.61 -17.23
C SER A 168 -13.74 3.58 -16.16
N ALA A 169 -13.33 4.85 -16.22
CA ALA A 169 -13.91 5.91 -15.41
C ALA A 169 -15.26 6.41 -15.95
N ILE A 170 -15.69 6.01 -17.15
CA ILE A 170 -16.99 6.34 -17.74
C ILE A 170 -17.93 5.14 -17.55
N LYS A 171 -18.85 5.25 -16.61
CA LYS A 171 -19.89 4.24 -16.36
C LYS A 171 -21.04 4.30 -17.38
N ASP A 172 -21.76 3.19 -17.48
CA ASP A 172 -22.98 3.02 -18.27
C ASP A 172 -24.16 3.84 -17.71
N PHE A 173 -23.96 4.46 -16.54
CA PHE A 173 -24.96 5.17 -15.77
C PHE A 173 -24.56 6.63 -15.58
N VAL A 174 -25.58 7.50 -15.66
CA VAL A 174 -25.40 8.94 -15.54
C VAL A 174 -26.44 9.49 -14.57
N TRP A 175 -26.06 10.54 -13.86
CA TRP A 175 -26.95 11.31 -13.01
C TRP A 175 -27.91 12.14 -13.86
N THR A 176 -29.20 11.99 -13.63
CA THR A 176 -30.18 12.93 -14.20
C THR A 176 -30.29 14.17 -13.33
N PRO A 177 -30.41 15.39 -13.92
CA PRO A 177 -30.61 15.69 -15.33
C PRO A 177 -29.33 15.89 -16.19
N GLU A 178 -28.15 15.55 -15.70
CA GLU A 178 -26.86 15.83 -16.37
C GLU A 178 -26.43 14.73 -17.37
N GLU A 179 -27.37 14.24 -18.18
CA GLU A 179 -27.08 13.31 -19.27
C GLU A 179 -26.43 14.06 -20.45
N THR A 180 -25.16 13.76 -20.74
CA THR A 180 -24.39 14.49 -21.77
C THR A 180 -24.41 13.81 -23.14
N TRP A 181 -24.52 12.48 -23.23
CA TRP A 181 -24.57 11.69 -24.47
C TRP A 181 -24.80 10.19 -24.19
N THR A 182 -25.06 9.36 -25.21
CA THR A 182 -25.17 7.90 -25.07
C THR A 182 -24.00 7.13 -25.71
N TRP A 183 -23.81 5.85 -25.36
CA TRP A 183 -22.76 5.02 -25.97
C TRP A 183 -22.92 4.92 -27.48
N LYS A 184 -24.16 4.79 -27.97
CA LYS A 184 -24.45 4.78 -29.41
C LYS A 184 -24.06 6.11 -30.07
N MET A 185 -24.38 7.24 -29.47
CA MET A 185 -23.99 8.55 -30.00
C MET A 185 -22.46 8.69 -30.11
N LEU A 186 -21.73 8.24 -29.08
CA LEU A 186 -20.26 8.26 -29.08
C LEU A 186 -19.67 7.32 -30.15
N ALA A 187 -20.22 6.11 -30.25
CA ALA A 187 -19.87 5.09 -31.23
C ALA A 187 -20.03 5.60 -32.67
N GLU A 188 -21.16 6.25 -32.97
CA GLU A 188 -21.47 6.84 -34.27
C GLU A 188 -20.62 8.08 -34.59
N ALA A 189 -20.25 8.86 -33.57
CA ALA A 189 -19.49 10.09 -33.74
C ALA A 189 -17.98 9.85 -33.95
N CYS A 190 -17.41 8.78 -33.39
CA CYS A 190 -15.97 8.51 -33.41
C CYS A 190 -15.61 7.09 -33.90
N PRO A 191 -16.13 6.62 -35.05
CA PRO A 191 -15.94 5.26 -35.49
C PRO A 191 -14.48 4.93 -35.85
N ARG A 192 -13.69 5.92 -36.32
CA ARG A 192 -12.28 5.68 -36.69
C ARG A 192 -11.41 5.59 -35.45
N LEU A 193 -11.75 6.31 -34.38
CA LEU A 193 -11.09 6.20 -33.08
C LEU A 193 -11.25 4.79 -32.52
N PHE A 194 -12.48 4.29 -32.37
CA PHE A 194 -12.70 2.96 -31.82
C PHE A 194 -12.21 1.85 -32.76
N GLY A 195 -12.34 2.03 -34.07
CA GLY A 195 -11.88 1.06 -35.08
C GLY A 195 -10.36 0.86 -35.13
N ARG A 196 -9.56 1.83 -34.65
CA ARG A 196 -8.09 1.70 -34.61
C ARG A 196 -7.53 1.17 -33.29
N LEU A 197 -8.36 1.02 -32.25
CA LEU A 197 -7.89 0.57 -30.94
C LEU A 197 -7.41 -0.88 -30.99
N GLU A 198 -6.24 -1.13 -30.41
CA GLU A 198 -5.72 -2.46 -30.13
C GLU A 198 -5.95 -2.86 -28.67
N GLU A 199 -6.18 -1.88 -27.78
CA GLU A 199 -6.48 -2.09 -26.36
C GLU A 199 -7.62 -1.15 -25.91
N LEU A 200 -8.59 -1.69 -25.17
CA LEU A 200 -9.69 -0.94 -24.59
C LEU A 200 -9.88 -1.34 -23.13
N GLU A 201 -9.85 -0.37 -22.21
CA GLU A 201 -10.13 -0.60 -20.79
C GLU A 201 -11.50 -0.01 -20.41
N VAL A 202 -12.37 -0.83 -19.81
CA VAL A 202 -13.77 -0.51 -19.50
C VAL A 202 -14.11 -0.84 -18.04
N ALA A 203 -15.19 -0.23 -17.55
CA ALA A 203 -15.83 -0.67 -16.32
C ALA A 203 -16.54 -2.00 -16.56
N ASN A 204 -16.86 -2.75 -15.49
CA ASN A 204 -17.69 -3.93 -15.63
C ASN A 204 -19.12 -3.49 -15.99
N TRP A 205 -19.49 -3.60 -17.27
CA TRP A 205 -20.79 -3.19 -17.79
C TRP A 205 -21.96 -4.02 -17.25
N ALA A 206 -21.66 -5.18 -16.66
CA ALA A 206 -22.63 -6.16 -16.22
C ALA A 206 -22.94 -6.08 -14.70
N ASP A 207 -22.17 -5.30 -13.92
CA ASP A 207 -22.32 -5.21 -12.46
C ASP A 207 -23.03 -3.92 -12.04
N TYR A 208 -24.36 -3.97 -11.89
CA TYR A 208 -25.16 -2.83 -11.41
C TYR A 208 -24.59 -2.23 -10.13
N THR A 209 -24.24 -3.05 -9.14
CA THR A 209 -23.79 -2.53 -7.83
C THR A 209 -22.54 -1.69 -7.93
N ALA A 210 -21.67 -2.00 -8.89
CA ALA A 210 -20.51 -1.18 -9.18
C ALA A 210 -20.88 0.18 -9.79
N HIS A 211 -21.98 0.24 -10.53
CA HIS A 211 -22.55 1.49 -11.05
C HIS A 211 -23.43 2.23 -10.04
N SER A 212 -24.07 1.52 -9.10
CA SER A 212 -24.99 2.07 -8.09
C SER A 212 -24.28 2.57 -6.83
N ARG A 213 -23.08 2.10 -6.50
CA ARG A 213 -22.30 2.60 -5.34
C ARG A 213 -21.95 4.08 -5.38
N ILE A 214 -22.08 4.69 -6.55
CA ILE A 214 -22.09 6.14 -6.70
C ILE A 214 -23.26 6.76 -5.88
N GLU A 215 -24.22 6.00 -5.37
CA GLU A 215 -25.36 6.46 -4.56
C GLU A 215 -25.03 6.66 -3.06
N TYR A 216 -24.07 5.91 -2.50
CA TYR A 216 -23.85 5.90 -1.04
C TYR A 216 -22.82 6.93 -0.53
N SER A 217 -21.86 7.34 -1.35
CA SER A 217 -20.90 8.39 -0.95
C SER A 217 -21.40 9.81 -1.25
N TYR A 218 -22.59 9.91 -1.86
CA TYR A 218 -23.05 11.10 -2.61
C TYR A 218 -24.35 11.70 -2.03
N SER A 219 -25.11 10.96 -1.20
CA SER A 219 -26.43 11.38 -0.70
C SER A 219 -26.46 12.03 0.69
N TYR A 220 -25.46 11.81 1.55
CA TYR A 220 -25.57 12.21 2.96
C TYR A 220 -25.02 13.60 3.31
N GLN A 221 -24.31 14.29 2.41
CA GLN A 221 -23.62 15.54 2.76
C GLN A 221 -24.26 16.83 2.23
N ASP A 222 -25.28 16.76 1.36
CA ASP A 222 -25.90 17.98 0.83
C ASP A 222 -27.41 18.02 1.04
N TYR A 223 -27.80 18.34 2.27
CA TYR A 223 -29.18 18.58 2.72
C TYR A 223 -29.87 19.74 1.98
N ARG A 224 -29.17 20.46 1.08
CA ARG A 224 -29.73 21.57 0.29
C ARG A 224 -30.31 21.13 -1.05
N PHE A 225 -30.07 19.90 -1.52
CA PHE A 225 -30.69 19.39 -2.74
C PHE A 225 -31.91 18.52 -2.43
N LYS A 226 -33.11 19.12 -2.57
CA LYS A 226 -34.41 18.44 -2.47
C LYS A 226 -34.86 17.72 -3.75
N GLN A 227 -34.05 17.70 -4.81
CA GLN A 227 -34.34 16.90 -6.00
C GLN A 227 -33.84 15.47 -5.78
N SER A 228 -34.73 14.50 -5.92
CA SER A 228 -34.41 13.08 -5.97
C SER A 228 -33.48 12.81 -7.15
N PHE A 229 -32.18 12.85 -6.92
CA PHE A 229 -31.19 12.40 -7.90
C PHE A 229 -31.46 10.93 -8.22
N ARG A 230 -31.73 10.61 -9.49
CA ARG A 230 -31.90 9.23 -9.94
C ARG A 230 -30.72 8.85 -10.83
N ILE A 231 -30.02 7.78 -10.43
CA ILE A 231 -29.10 7.08 -11.33
C ILE A 231 -29.96 6.42 -12.40
N SER A 232 -29.73 6.75 -13.67
CA SER A 232 -30.37 6.07 -14.79
C SER A 232 -29.31 5.52 -15.73
N ARG A 233 -29.59 4.35 -16.33
CA ARG A 233 -28.85 3.89 -17.50
C ARG A 233 -28.95 4.96 -18.59
N ARG A 234 -27.91 5.16 -19.39
CA ARG A 234 -27.97 6.05 -20.56
C ARG A 234 -29.19 5.68 -21.42
N ARG A 235 -29.98 6.67 -21.86
CA ARG A 235 -31.38 6.52 -22.34
C ARG A 235 -31.60 5.52 -23.48
N ASP A 236 -30.56 5.17 -24.23
CA ASP A 236 -30.66 4.23 -25.35
C ASP A 236 -30.60 2.75 -24.91
N GLY A 237 -30.40 2.47 -23.62
CA GLY A 237 -30.23 1.10 -23.11
C GLY A 237 -28.95 0.43 -23.63
N GLY A 238 -28.09 1.16 -24.33
CA GLY A 238 -26.81 0.68 -24.82
C GLY A 238 -25.85 0.39 -23.67
N SER A 239 -25.03 -0.63 -23.82
CA SER A 239 -23.85 -0.86 -22.99
C SER A 239 -22.60 -0.67 -23.85
N VAL A 240 -21.44 -0.49 -23.20
CA VAL A 240 -20.17 -0.50 -23.94
C VAL A 240 -20.03 -1.77 -24.80
N ALA A 241 -20.56 -2.91 -24.32
CA ALA A 241 -20.47 -4.17 -25.01
C ALA A 241 -21.24 -4.17 -26.34
N ASN A 242 -22.49 -3.74 -26.37
CA ASN A 242 -23.30 -3.78 -27.60
C ASN A 242 -23.07 -2.61 -28.55
N ALA A 243 -22.58 -1.46 -28.05
CA ALA A 243 -22.42 -0.24 -28.84
C ALA A 243 -20.98 -0.02 -29.34
N ILE A 244 -19.96 -0.31 -28.52
CA ILE A 244 -18.56 0.03 -28.81
C ILE A 244 -17.78 -1.18 -29.35
N PHE A 245 -17.88 -2.35 -28.71
CA PHE A 245 -17.08 -3.52 -29.10
C PHE A 245 -17.23 -3.92 -30.59
N PRO A 246 -18.43 -3.85 -31.21
CA PRO A 246 -18.59 -4.19 -32.63
C PRO A 246 -17.80 -3.29 -33.59
N ILE A 247 -17.44 -2.07 -33.16
CA ILE A 247 -16.69 -1.12 -33.97
C ILE A 247 -15.18 -1.35 -33.84
N CYS A 248 -14.72 -1.95 -32.75
CA CYS A 248 -13.31 -2.14 -32.42
C CYS A 248 -12.62 -3.25 -33.24
N THR A 249 -12.67 -3.20 -34.56
CA THR A 249 -12.18 -4.25 -35.49
C THR A 249 -10.72 -4.69 -35.33
N ARG A 250 -9.88 -3.91 -34.63
CA ARG A 250 -8.46 -4.20 -34.38
C ARG A 250 -8.15 -4.57 -32.93
N LEU A 251 -9.16 -4.69 -32.08
CA LEU A 251 -8.99 -4.93 -30.65
C LEU A 251 -8.26 -6.25 -30.43
N LYS A 252 -7.15 -6.22 -29.70
CA LYS A 252 -6.37 -7.38 -29.27
C LYS A 252 -6.56 -7.65 -27.78
N THR A 253 -6.68 -6.59 -26.98
CA THR A 253 -6.79 -6.64 -25.51
C THR A 253 -8.03 -5.91 -25.02
N LEU A 254 -8.92 -6.61 -24.31
CA LEU A 254 -9.99 -5.99 -23.53
C LEU A 254 -9.63 -6.03 -22.06
N ALA A 255 -9.68 -4.90 -21.35
CA ALA A 255 -9.46 -4.84 -19.91
C ALA A 255 -10.72 -4.42 -19.15
N ILE A 256 -11.06 -5.15 -18.09
CA ILE A 256 -12.19 -4.90 -17.20
C ILE A 256 -11.63 -4.49 -15.83
N ARG A 257 -11.86 -3.22 -15.46
CA ARG A 257 -11.16 -2.59 -14.32
C ARG A 257 -11.90 -2.55 -12.99
N GLU A 258 -13.22 -2.71 -13.03
CA GLU A 258 -14.05 -2.47 -11.87
C GLU A 258 -13.78 -3.46 -10.73
N ARG A 259 -13.70 -2.97 -9.49
CA ARG A 259 -13.48 -3.83 -8.31
C ARG A 259 -14.82 -4.34 -7.80
N TYR A 260 -14.87 -5.62 -7.44
CA TYR A 260 -16.06 -6.23 -6.87
C TYR A 260 -16.45 -5.58 -5.56
N SER A 261 -17.74 -5.33 -5.48
CA SER A 261 -18.26 -4.27 -4.66
C SER A 261 -18.99 -4.86 -3.44
N GLY A 262 -18.26 -5.48 -2.50
CA GLY A 262 -18.75 -5.77 -1.12
C GLY A 262 -19.77 -6.91 -0.93
N PHE A 263 -20.44 -6.92 0.23
CA PHE A 263 -21.35 -7.98 0.71
C PHE A 263 -22.70 -7.92 0.00
N HIS A 264 -23.16 -9.04 -0.53
CA HIS A 264 -24.43 -9.17 -1.25
C HIS A 264 -25.23 -10.38 -0.78
N THR A 265 -26.53 -10.35 -1.02
CA THR A 265 -27.24 -11.60 -1.28
C THR A 265 -27.19 -11.90 -2.77
N TRP A 266 -27.31 -13.15 -3.23
CA TRP A 266 -27.47 -13.46 -4.65
C TRP A 266 -28.78 -14.22 -4.90
N ASN A 267 -29.40 -13.95 -6.06
CA ASN A 267 -30.51 -14.71 -6.64
C ASN A 267 -30.24 -15.02 -8.14
N GLU A 268 -31.18 -15.70 -8.81
CA GLU A 268 -31.06 -16.07 -10.24
C GLU A 268 -30.81 -14.85 -11.15
N TRP A 269 -31.51 -13.75 -10.87
CA TRP A 269 -31.45 -12.54 -11.66
C TRP A 269 -30.09 -11.83 -11.54
N GLU A 270 -29.52 -11.75 -10.34
CA GLU A 270 -28.19 -11.17 -10.12
C GLU A 270 -27.09 -12.00 -10.78
N VAL A 271 -27.22 -13.33 -10.77
CA VAL A 271 -26.30 -14.23 -11.50
C VAL A 271 -26.39 -13.97 -13.00
N HIS A 272 -27.60 -13.83 -13.54
CA HIS A 272 -27.78 -13.50 -14.94
C HIS A 272 -27.10 -12.19 -15.31
N GLN A 273 -27.37 -11.12 -14.57
CA GLN A 273 -26.77 -9.82 -14.87
C GLN A 273 -25.25 -9.85 -14.75
N ARG A 274 -24.69 -10.40 -13.67
CA ARG A 274 -23.24 -10.29 -13.41
C ARG A 274 -22.39 -11.34 -14.13
N VAL A 275 -22.97 -12.50 -14.44
CA VAL A 275 -22.26 -13.63 -15.07
C VAL A 275 -22.68 -13.77 -16.52
N CYS A 276 -23.98 -13.96 -16.79
CA CYS A 276 -24.46 -14.26 -18.13
C CYS A 276 -24.26 -13.07 -19.07
N CYS A 277 -24.67 -11.85 -18.70
CA CYS A 277 -24.51 -10.66 -19.52
C CYS A 277 -23.03 -10.27 -19.74
N LEU A 278 -22.17 -10.56 -18.75
CA LEU A 278 -20.72 -10.38 -18.89
C LEU A 278 -20.14 -11.32 -19.96
N VAL A 279 -20.42 -12.62 -19.82
CA VAL A 279 -19.95 -13.68 -20.72
C VAL A 279 -20.50 -13.46 -22.14
N ASP A 280 -21.78 -13.17 -22.27
CA ASP A 280 -22.43 -12.93 -23.56
C ASP A 280 -21.94 -11.64 -24.21
N GLY A 281 -21.68 -10.60 -23.40
CA GLY A 281 -21.08 -9.35 -23.84
C GLY A 281 -19.75 -9.59 -24.57
N VAL A 282 -18.90 -10.42 -23.98
CA VAL A 282 -17.62 -10.82 -24.57
C VAL A 282 -17.84 -11.69 -25.81
N GLN A 283 -18.64 -12.76 -25.70
CA GLN A 283 -18.78 -13.73 -26.77
C GLN A 283 -19.46 -13.17 -28.02
N LYS A 284 -20.47 -12.31 -27.85
CA LYS A 284 -21.32 -11.85 -28.94
C LYS A 284 -20.79 -10.62 -29.66
N TYR A 285 -20.10 -9.73 -28.93
CA TYR A 285 -19.79 -8.39 -29.44
C TYR A 285 -18.29 -8.10 -29.58
N CYS A 286 -17.40 -8.87 -28.95
CA CYS A 286 -15.96 -8.70 -29.16
C CYS A 286 -15.53 -9.26 -30.53
N PRO A 287 -14.56 -8.62 -31.19
CA PRO A 287 -14.04 -9.07 -32.48
C PRO A 287 -13.16 -10.32 -32.32
N GLU A 288 -13.05 -11.13 -33.38
CA GLU A 288 -12.19 -12.31 -33.42
C GLU A 288 -10.68 -11.99 -33.26
N THR A 289 -10.29 -10.74 -33.49
CA THR A 289 -8.91 -10.27 -33.27
C THR A 289 -8.54 -10.19 -31.80
N MET A 290 -9.52 -10.25 -30.89
CA MET A 290 -9.30 -10.14 -29.45
C MET A 290 -8.76 -11.47 -28.90
N THR A 291 -7.48 -11.48 -28.56
CA THR A 291 -6.80 -12.68 -28.03
C THR A 291 -6.51 -12.60 -26.53
N LYS A 292 -6.60 -11.40 -25.94
CA LYS A 292 -6.24 -11.15 -24.54
C LYS A 292 -7.38 -10.51 -23.76
N LEU A 293 -7.72 -11.08 -22.61
CA LEU A 293 -8.66 -10.52 -21.65
C LEU A 293 -7.93 -10.18 -20.35
N ARG A 294 -8.01 -8.92 -19.91
CA ARG A 294 -7.41 -8.45 -18.66
C ARG A 294 -8.50 -8.15 -17.64
N VAL A 295 -8.49 -8.80 -16.49
CA VAL A 295 -9.48 -8.62 -15.43
C VAL A 295 -8.77 -8.14 -14.17
N HIS A 296 -8.96 -6.87 -13.79
CA HIS A 296 -8.28 -6.28 -12.64
C HIS A 296 -8.78 -6.76 -11.29
N ASP A 297 -9.94 -7.42 -11.28
CA ASP A 297 -10.49 -8.03 -10.09
C ASP A 297 -10.70 -9.53 -10.27
N TYR A 298 -10.51 -10.26 -9.19
CA TYR A 298 -10.55 -11.71 -9.19
C TYR A 298 -11.98 -12.27 -9.25
N ALA A 299 -12.98 -11.56 -8.72
CA ALA A 299 -14.35 -12.08 -8.67
C ALA A 299 -15.02 -12.20 -10.05
N PRO A 300 -14.94 -11.20 -10.95
CA PRO A 300 -15.43 -11.34 -12.33
C PRO A 300 -14.71 -12.45 -13.10
N TYR A 301 -13.42 -12.68 -12.85
CA TYR A 301 -12.66 -13.78 -13.44
C TYR A 301 -13.25 -15.16 -13.13
N ARG A 302 -13.72 -15.42 -11.90
CA ARG A 302 -14.39 -16.70 -11.60
C ARG A 302 -15.70 -16.85 -12.35
N SER A 303 -16.46 -15.77 -12.46
CA SER A 303 -17.72 -15.73 -13.22
C SER A 303 -17.49 -16.11 -14.68
N LEU A 304 -16.42 -15.56 -15.27
CA LEU A 304 -16.01 -15.87 -16.64
C LEU A 304 -15.79 -17.39 -16.84
N PHE A 305 -15.00 -18.04 -15.99
CA PHE A 305 -14.66 -19.47 -16.16
C PHE A 305 -15.64 -20.45 -15.51
N SER A 306 -16.66 -19.95 -14.80
CA SER A 306 -17.76 -20.77 -14.27
C SER A 306 -18.65 -21.33 -15.38
N THR A 307 -18.69 -20.63 -16.53
CA THR A 307 -19.38 -21.04 -17.75
C THR A 307 -18.44 -21.80 -18.69
N ASP A 308 -18.98 -22.40 -19.74
CA ASP A 308 -18.17 -23.12 -20.73
C ASP A 308 -17.33 -22.15 -21.59
N ALA A 309 -16.10 -21.86 -21.13
CA ALA A 309 -15.16 -21.00 -21.83
C ALA A 309 -14.61 -21.58 -23.15
N THR A 310 -14.96 -22.82 -23.54
CA THR A 310 -14.58 -23.35 -24.87
C THR A 310 -15.20 -22.55 -26.02
N LYS A 311 -16.30 -21.83 -25.74
CA LYS A 311 -16.93 -20.88 -26.66
C LYS A 311 -16.08 -19.63 -26.91
N TRP A 312 -14.98 -19.44 -26.19
CA TRP A 312 -14.02 -18.34 -26.36
C TRP A 312 -12.75 -18.80 -27.07
N SER A 313 -12.91 -19.55 -28.16
CA SER A 313 -11.81 -20.16 -28.91
C SER A 313 -10.70 -19.18 -29.34
N HIS A 314 -11.00 -17.89 -29.42
CA HIS A 314 -10.05 -16.84 -29.82
C HIS A 314 -9.20 -16.31 -28.66
N ILE A 315 -9.68 -16.40 -27.41
CA ILE A 315 -8.96 -15.90 -26.23
C ILE A 315 -7.86 -16.89 -25.87
N LYS A 316 -6.61 -16.43 -25.93
CA LYS A 316 -5.41 -17.22 -25.63
C LYS A 316 -4.77 -16.81 -24.32
N ASP A 317 -4.90 -15.55 -23.94
CA ASP A 317 -4.27 -14.99 -22.76
C ASP A 317 -5.30 -14.35 -21.84
N VAL A 318 -5.28 -14.69 -20.55
CA VAL A 318 -6.08 -14.02 -19.52
C VAL A 318 -5.18 -13.47 -18.43
N GLU A 319 -5.14 -12.14 -18.33
CA GLU A 319 -4.40 -11.43 -17.28
C GLU A 319 -5.32 -11.15 -16.09
N ILE A 320 -4.94 -11.54 -14.87
CA ILE A 320 -5.73 -11.35 -13.65
C ILE A 320 -5.04 -10.43 -12.65
N GLY A 321 -5.82 -9.60 -11.96
CA GLY A 321 -5.38 -8.69 -10.90
C GLY A 321 -5.02 -9.40 -9.59
N LEU A 322 -4.16 -10.42 -9.65
CA LEU A 322 -3.84 -11.27 -8.50
C LEU A 322 -3.11 -10.50 -7.39
N TYR A 323 -2.17 -9.63 -7.78
CA TYR A 323 -1.46 -8.74 -6.86
C TYR A 323 -2.43 -7.90 -6.02
N SER A 324 -3.36 -7.20 -6.69
CA SER A 324 -4.34 -6.34 -6.01
C SER A 324 -5.32 -7.13 -5.15
N TRP A 325 -5.66 -8.36 -5.54
CA TRP A 325 -6.48 -9.25 -4.72
C TRP A 325 -5.73 -9.65 -3.44
N MET A 326 -4.47 -10.07 -3.56
CA MET A 326 -3.63 -10.47 -2.42
C MET A 326 -3.38 -9.30 -1.46
N GLU A 327 -3.18 -8.08 -1.98
CA GLU A 327 -3.05 -6.87 -1.14
C GLU A 327 -4.35 -6.47 -0.43
N ASP A 328 -5.50 -6.39 -1.10
CA ASP A 328 -6.78 -6.02 -0.43
C ASP A 328 -7.15 -7.04 0.66
N ARG A 329 -6.75 -8.29 0.47
CA ARG A 329 -6.97 -9.39 1.41
C ARG A 329 -5.97 -9.39 2.55
N ARG A 330 -4.73 -8.94 2.33
CA ARG A 330 -3.69 -8.90 3.36
C ARG A 330 -4.16 -8.19 4.62
N ASP A 331 -4.77 -7.01 4.47
CA ASP A 331 -5.19 -6.17 5.59
C ASP A 331 -6.52 -6.64 6.21
N ARG A 332 -7.32 -7.43 5.48
CA ARG A 332 -8.67 -7.87 5.89
C ARG A 332 -8.70 -9.28 6.47
N ASP A 333 -7.92 -10.21 5.90
CA ASP A 333 -7.94 -11.64 6.19
C ASP A 333 -6.77 -12.09 7.07
N VAL A 334 -6.22 -11.16 7.89
CA VAL A 334 -5.03 -11.33 8.74
C VAL A 334 -4.99 -12.70 9.41
N ILE A 335 -6.15 -13.23 9.84
CA ILE A 335 -6.25 -14.56 10.43
C ILE A 335 -7.50 -15.32 9.98
N GLY A 336 -7.61 -15.53 8.67
CA GLY A 336 -8.64 -16.38 8.07
C GLY A 336 -9.79 -15.60 7.45
N PRO A 337 -10.54 -16.25 6.53
CA PRO A 337 -11.48 -15.56 5.66
C PRO A 337 -12.53 -14.84 6.51
N ILE A 338 -12.74 -13.55 6.25
CA ILE A 338 -13.94 -12.88 6.77
C ILE A 338 -15.14 -13.64 6.16
N PRO A 339 -15.97 -14.31 6.98
CA PRO A 339 -17.18 -14.92 6.47
C PRO A 339 -18.06 -13.80 5.91
N TYR A 340 -18.87 -14.16 4.93
CA TYR A 340 -19.76 -13.26 4.20
C TYR A 340 -19.01 -12.37 3.19
N ARG A 341 -19.27 -12.64 1.92
CA ARG A 341 -19.50 -11.56 0.96
C ARG A 341 -20.64 -11.88 0.02
N ILE A 342 -21.09 -13.13 -0.08
CA ILE A 342 -22.36 -13.42 -0.74
C ILE A 342 -23.11 -14.52 0.00
N THR A 343 -24.34 -14.24 0.43
CA THR A 343 -25.28 -15.26 0.95
C THR A 343 -26.38 -15.48 -0.08
N GLN A 344 -26.94 -16.67 -0.21
CA GLN A 344 -28.15 -16.81 -1.01
C GLN A 344 -29.26 -16.00 -0.32
N GLY A 345 -29.92 -15.09 -1.01
CA GLY A 345 -30.96 -14.26 -0.39
C GLY A 345 -31.99 -13.77 -1.39
N HIS A 346 -32.87 -12.88 -0.95
CA HIS A 346 -34.12 -12.55 -1.66
C HIS A 346 -34.13 -11.12 -2.22
N HIS A 347 -32.97 -10.57 -2.61
CA HIS A 347 -32.90 -9.20 -3.12
C HIS A 347 -33.95 -8.96 -4.20
N HIS A 348 -34.73 -7.89 -4.05
CA HIS A 348 -35.96 -7.68 -4.79
C HIS A 348 -35.69 -7.11 -6.18
N ARG A 349 -36.17 -7.82 -7.22
CA ARG A 349 -36.18 -7.40 -8.65
C ARG A 349 -36.67 -5.95 -8.85
N ASP A 350 -37.51 -5.47 -7.94
CA ASP A 350 -38.17 -4.16 -7.99
C ASP A 350 -37.19 -2.97 -7.88
N GLU A 351 -36.07 -3.12 -7.18
CA GLU A 351 -35.03 -2.07 -7.10
C GLU A 351 -34.23 -1.96 -8.40
N GLU A 352 -34.23 -3.01 -9.22
CA GLU A 352 -33.42 -3.13 -10.44
C GLU A 352 -34.26 -3.27 -11.72
N GLU A 353 -35.56 -2.95 -11.69
CA GLU A 353 -36.44 -3.01 -12.88
C GLU A 353 -35.92 -2.13 -14.05
N ALA A 354 -35.21 -1.04 -13.73
CA ALA A 354 -34.53 -0.19 -14.71
C ALA A 354 -33.31 -0.86 -15.41
N PHE A 355 -32.89 -2.03 -14.94
CA PHE A 355 -31.78 -2.86 -15.45
C PHE A 355 -32.26 -4.02 -16.30
N ASP A 356 -33.55 -4.34 -16.26
CA ASP A 356 -34.11 -5.47 -16.99
C ASP A 356 -34.17 -5.16 -18.49
N ASP A 357 -33.14 -5.59 -19.21
CA ASP A 357 -33.10 -5.58 -20.67
C ASP A 357 -33.86 -6.77 -21.29
N LYS A 358 -34.66 -7.49 -20.48
CA LYS A 358 -35.43 -8.69 -20.82
C LYS A 358 -34.58 -9.87 -21.28
N THR A 359 -33.27 -9.80 -21.14
CA THR A 359 -32.38 -10.92 -21.50
C THR A 359 -32.47 -12.06 -20.48
N PHE A 360 -32.92 -11.76 -19.25
CA PHE A 360 -33.14 -12.77 -18.22
C PHE A 360 -34.18 -13.81 -18.67
N ASP A 361 -35.32 -13.35 -19.17
CA ASP A 361 -36.44 -14.22 -19.58
C ASP A 361 -36.08 -15.15 -20.76
N ALA A 362 -35.07 -14.78 -21.56
CA ALA A 362 -34.59 -15.56 -22.70
C ALA A 362 -33.37 -16.44 -22.37
N CYS A 363 -32.87 -16.42 -21.13
CA CYS A 363 -31.67 -17.13 -20.74
C CYS A 363 -31.99 -18.55 -20.26
N GLU A 364 -31.48 -19.56 -20.97
CA GLU A 364 -31.70 -20.98 -20.64
C GLU A 364 -30.65 -21.56 -19.67
N ARG A 365 -29.70 -20.74 -19.19
CA ARG A 365 -28.65 -21.21 -18.26
C ARG A 365 -29.25 -21.46 -16.88
N ASP A 366 -28.77 -22.49 -16.20
CA ASP A 366 -29.10 -22.73 -14.79
C ASP A 366 -28.37 -21.71 -13.90
N HIS A 367 -29.05 -20.60 -13.59
CA HIS A 367 -28.50 -19.51 -12.77
C HIS A 367 -28.21 -19.95 -11.34
N MET A 368 -28.90 -20.95 -10.81
CA MET A 368 -28.67 -21.45 -9.46
C MET A 368 -27.36 -22.25 -9.39
N VAL A 369 -27.08 -23.10 -10.37
CA VAL A 369 -25.80 -23.81 -10.47
C VAL A 369 -24.65 -22.83 -10.73
N LEU A 370 -24.83 -21.88 -11.64
CA LEU A 370 -23.82 -20.85 -11.93
C LEU A 370 -23.53 -19.98 -10.70
N GLY A 371 -24.57 -19.52 -10.02
CA GLY A 371 -24.44 -18.75 -8.80
C GLY A 371 -23.72 -19.53 -7.71
N ASN A 372 -24.03 -20.81 -7.54
CA ASN A 372 -23.30 -21.68 -6.61
C ASN A 372 -21.82 -21.80 -6.97
N HIS A 373 -21.45 -21.99 -8.24
CA HIS A 373 -20.04 -22.03 -8.66
C HIS A 373 -19.31 -20.71 -8.39
N VAL A 374 -19.97 -19.58 -8.63
CA VAL A 374 -19.40 -18.26 -8.35
C VAL A 374 -19.26 -18.04 -6.84
N VAL A 375 -20.28 -18.39 -6.05
CA VAL A 375 -20.46 -18.07 -4.62
C VAL A 375 -19.73 -19.02 -3.67
N GLN A 376 -19.66 -20.32 -3.98
CA GLN A 376 -18.99 -21.33 -3.14
C GLN A 376 -17.48 -21.07 -2.92
N GLY A 377 -16.91 -20.04 -3.55
CA GLY A 377 -15.56 -19.52 -3.25
C GLY A 377 -15.48 -18.01 -3.08
N VAL A 378 -16.56 -17.31 -2.70
CA VAL A 378 -16.48 -15.87 -2.38
C VAL A 378 -15.96 -15.62 -0.96
N GLY A 379 -16.00 -16.65 -0.12
CA GLY A 379 -15.15 -16.77 1.07
C GLY A 379 -13.71 -17.19 0.78
N ALA A 380 -13.22 -17.09 -0.47
CA ALA A 380 -11.96 -17.70 -0.90
C ALA A 380 -10.79 -17.30 -0.02
N SER A 381 -10.34 -18.22 0.82
CA SER A 381 -9.01 -18.17 1.40
C SER A 381 -7.95 -18.14 0.29
N PHE A 382 -6.70 -17.88 0.64
CA PHE A 382 -5.62 -18.02 -0.33
C PHE A 382 -5.56 -19.45 -0.93
N GLU A 383 -5.95 -20.46 -0.16
CA GLU A 383 -6.06 -21.84 -0.64
C GLU A 383 -7.10 -21.99 -1.76
N ASP A 384 -8.30 -21.43 -1.59
CA ASP A 384 -9.37 -21.52 -2.59
C ASP A 384 -8.97 -20.82 -3.90
N LEU A 385 -8.22 -19.71 -3.79
CA LEU A 385 -7.61 -19.05 -4.93
C LEU A 385 -6.69 -20.02 -5.67
N LEU A 386 -5.76 -20.66 -4.97
CA LEU A 386 -4.79 -21.58 -5.57
C LEU A 386 -5.47 -22.77 -6.26
N GLN A 387 -6.46 -23.38 -5.60
CA GLN A 387 -7.24 -24.47 -6.17
C GLN A 387 -8.03 -24.02 -7.40
N SER A 388 -8.63 -22.83 -7.37
CA SER A 388 -9.39 -22.29 -8.50
C SER A 388 -8.48 -22.00 -9.70
N LEU A 389 -7.31 -21.41 -9.48
CA LEU A 389 -6.33 -21.17 -10.55
C LEU A 389 -5.89 -22.49 -11.18
N GLN A 390 -5.55 -23.48 -10.35
CA GLN A 390 -5.16 -24.80 -10.85
C GLN A 390 -6.28 -25.48 -11.64
N THR A 391 -7.51 -25.44 -11.12
CA THR A 391 -8.68 -26.05 -11.75
C THR A 391 -8.97 -25.42 -13.10
N ILE A 392 -8.92 -24.09 -13.19
CA ILE A 392 -9.17 -23.37 -14.44
C ILE A 392 -8.04 -23.64 -15.44
N SER A 393 -6.77 -23.58 -15.02
CA SER A 393 -5.62 -23.89 -15.89
C SER A 393 -5.67 -25.31 -16.44
N LYS A 394 -6.12 -26.29 -15.63
CA LYS A 394 -6.32 -27.68 -16.09
C LYS A 394 -7.52 -27.83 -17.02
N LYS A 395 -8.63 -27.15 -16.71
CA LYS A 395 -9.88 -27.21 -17.50
C LYS A 395 -9.70 -26.55 -18.88
N TYR A 396 -8.88 -25.51 -18.96
CA TYR A 396 -8.64 -24.73 -20.18
C TYR A 396 -7.15 -24.61 -20.50
N PRO A 397 -6.48 -25.69 -20.94
CA PRO A 397 -5.03 -25.70 -21.18
C PRO A 397 -4.59 -24.79 -22.34
N ASN A 398 -5.52 -24.40 -23.22
CA ASN A 398 -5.26 -23.48 -24.32
C ASN A 398 -5.27 -22.00 -23.88
N ILE A 399 -5.71 -21.71 -22.66
CA ILE A 399 -5.78 -20.37 -22.11
C ILE A 399 -4.63 -20.19 -21.12
N ASN A 400 -3.69 -19.33 -21.48
CA ASN A 400 -2.58 -18.92 -20.65
C ASN A 400 -3.07 -17.88 -19.62
N ILE A 401 -3.06 -18.24 -18.35
CA ILE A 401 -3.43 -17.34 -17.25
C ILE A 401 -2.16 -16.68 -16.72
N GLN A 402 -2.17 -15.36 -16.57
CA GLN A 402 -1.02 -14.61 -16.06
C GLN A 402 -1.49 -13.49 -15.12
N PRO A 403 -0.66 -13.03 -14.19
CA PRO A 403 -0.99 -11.87 -13.39
C PRO A 403 -0.75 -10.57 -14.19
N ILE A 404 -1.57 -9.54 -13.98
CA ILE A 404 -1.42 -8.21 -14.62
C ILE A 404 -0.07 -7.56 -14.29
N ARG A 405 0.45 -7.86 -13.10
CA ARG A 405 1.74 -7.38 -12.61
C ARG A 405 2.53 -8.54 -12.07
N ASN A 406 3.84 -8.45 -12.17
CA ASN A 406 4.74 -9.38 -11.51
C ASN A 406 4.38 -9.48 -10.03
N LEU A 407 4.24 -10.70 -9.54
CA LEU A 407 3.89 -10.99 -8.15
C LEU A 407 5.14 -11.00 -7.26
N ARG A 408 6.15 -10.21 -7.63
CA ARG A 408 7.41 -10.05 -6.91
C ARG A 408 7.17 -9.18 -5.68
N ASN A 409 7.74 -9.55 -4.55
CA ASN A 409 7.72 -8.77 -3.31
C ASN A 409 6.31 -8.54 -2.72
N ILE A 410 5.36 -9.44 -2.95
CA ILE A 410 4.06 -9.34 -2.29
C ILE A 410 4.24 -9.64 -0.81
N THR A 411 3.92 -8.68 0.05
CA THR A 411 3.92 -8.91 1.49
C THR A 411 2.63 -9.64 1.92
N LEU A 412 2.79 -10.76 2.64
CA LEU A 412 1.71 -11.58 3.18
C LEU A 412 1.93 -11.82 4.67
N HIS A 413 0.87 -11.91 5.47
CA HIS A 413 0.98 -12.47 6.82
C HIS A 413 1.33 -13.96 6.77
N PRO A 414 2.10 -14.49 7.74
CA PRO A 414 2.45 -15.91 7.80
C PRO A 414 1.21 -16.81 7.89
N PHE A 415 0.08 -16.29 8.39
CA PHE A 415 -1.17 -17.03 8.55
C PHE A 415 -2.01 -17.16 7.27
N HIS A 416 -1.67 -16.45 6.19
CA HIS A 416 -2.47 -16.54 4.95
C HIS A 416 -2.36 -17.92 4.27
N LEU A 417 -1.25 -18.64 4.50
CA LEU A 417 -0.96 -19.92 3.86
C LEU A 417 -1.27 -21.13 4.76
N VAL A 418 -1.63 -20.89 6.02
CA VAL A 418 -1.87 -21.93 7.01
C VAL A 418 -3.19 -21.69 7.72
N ASN A 419 -3.95 -22.75 7.95
CA ASN A 419 -5.13 -22.63 8.79
C ASN A 419 -4.69 -22.53 10.26
N VAL A 420 -5.01 -21.43 10.93
CA VAL A 420 -4.67 -21.22 12.36
C VAL A 420 -5.90 -21.12 13.26
N MET A 421 -7.10 -21.26 12.68
CA MET A 421 -8.36 -21.23 13.41
C MET A 421 -8.85 -22.65 13.74
N GLN A 422 -9.43 -22.81 14.93
CA GLN A 422 -10.27 -23.97 15.22
C GLN A 422 -11.57 -23.85 14.42
N ARG A 423 -12.00 -24.93 13.73
CA ARG A 423 -13.30 -24.92 13.01
C ARG A 423 -14.40 -24.54 14.01
N ARG A 424 -15.14 -23.45 13.73
CA ARG A 424 -16.39 -23.16 14.45
C ARG A 424 -17.38 -24.26 14.11
N ASN A 425 -17.67 -25.14 15.07
CA ASN A 425 -18.94 -25.87 15.03
C ASN A 425 -20.05 -24.82 15.03
N HIS A 426 -20.91 -24.86 14.00
CA HIS A 426 -22.03 -23.94 13.92
C HIS A 426 -22.87 -24.06 15.20
N PHE A 427 -23.15 -22.93 15.83
CA PHE A 427 -24.03 -22.85 17.00
C PHE A 427 -25.34 -23.59 16.69
N GLY A 428 -25.62 -24.67 17.43
CA GLY A 428 -26.92 -25.36 17.41
C GLY A 428 -26.98 -26.74 16.73
N GLN A 429 -25.91 -27.27 16.12
CA GLN A 429 -25.90 -28.68 15.70
C GLN A 429 -25.19 -29.57 16.74
N PRO A 430 -25.84 -30.63 17.25
CA PRO A 430 -25.15 -31.63 18.06
C PRO A 430 -24.05 -32.29 17.21
N PRO A 431 -22.95 -32.74 17.83
CA PRO A 431 -21.82 -33.31 17.11
C PRO A 431 -22.25 -34.62 16.46
N GLN A 432 -22.66 -34.56 15.19
CA GLN A 432 -22.70 -35.76 14.37
C GLN A 432 -21.25 -36.14 14.10
N GLN A 433 -20.80 -37.16 14.84
CA GLN A 433 -19.66 -37.97 14.50
C GLN A 433 -19.87 -38.52 13.08
N LEU A 434 -19.39 -37.80 12.06
CA LEU A 434 -19.09 -38.42 10.79
C LEU A 434 -17.89 -39.34 11.05
N ASN A 435 -18.20 -40.64 11.13
CA ASN A 435 -17.25 -41.74 11.10
C ASN A 435 -16.56 -41.80 9.72
N ASP A 436 -15.73 -40.80 9.41
CA ASP A 436 -14.80 -40.87 8.29
C ASP A 436 -13.40 -41.16 8.84
N PRO A 437 -12.85 -42.38 8.68
CA PRO A 437 -11.63 -42.82 9.36
C PRO A 437 -10.35 -42.05 8.97
N GLY A 438 -10.42 -41.09 8.04
CA GLY A 438 -9.30 -40.25 7.61
C GLY A 438 -9.21 -38.87 8.29
N LEU A 439 -10.18 -38.48 9.13
CA LEU A 439 -10.30 -37.10 9.63
C LEU A 439 -9.54 -36.76 10.93
N ASN A 440 -8.86 -37.74 11.53
CA ASN A 440 -8.13 -37.59 12.80
C ASN A 440 -6.61 -37.48 12.63
N ASP A 441 -6.09 -37.35 11.40
CA ASP A 441 -4.66 -37.08 11.19
C ASP A 441 -4.40 -35.55 11.18
N PRO A 442 -3.72 -34.98 12.19
CA PRO A 442 -3.41 -33.56 12.24
C PRO A 442 -2.52 -33.08 11.09
N GLY A 443 -1.83 -33.99 10.38
CA GLY A 443 -1.00 -33.67 9.20
C GLY A 443 -1.77 -33.48 7.89
N LEU A 444 -3.02 -33.97 7.79
CA LEU A 444 -3.83 -33.92 6.56
C LEU A 444 -4.72 -32.66 6.44
N ASN A 445 -4.71 -31.79 7.46
CA ASN A 445 -5.51 -30.55 7.50
C ASN A 445 -4.70 -29.27 7.20
N ASP A 446 -3.41 -29.37 6.84
CA ASP A 446 -2.62 -28.23 6.37
C ASP A 446 -2.88 -28.00 4.86
N PRO A 447 -3.42 -26.84 4.45
CA PRO A 447 -3.62 -26.47 3.05
C PRO A 447 -2.38 -26.69 2.17
N SER A 448 -1.20 -26.38 2.70
CA SER A 448 0.07 -26.46 1.98
C SER A 448 0.53 -27.90 1.70
N ALA A 449 -0.04 -28.88 2.41
CA ALA A 449 0.24 -30.29 2.19
C ALA A 449 -0.52 -30.88 0.98
N LYS A 450 -1.59 -30.21 0.51
CA LYS A 450 -2.39 -30.71 -0.62
C LYS A 450 -1.60 -30.67 -1.93
N PRO A 451 -1.56 -31.77 -2.71
CA PRO A 451 -0.86 -31.80 -4.00
C PRO A 451 -1.33 -30.72 -4.96
N GLU A 452 -2.63 -30.38 -4.94
CA GLU A 452 -3.24 -29.36 -5.77
C GLU A 452 -2.67 -27.97 -5.48
N VAL A 453 -2.52 -27.66 -4.20
CA VAL A 453 -1.98 -26.40 -3.69
C VAL A 453 -0.49 -26.30 -4.02
N GLN A 454 0.28 -27.37 -3.86
CA GLN A 454 1.70 -27.38 -4.21
C GLN A 454 1.93 -27.17 -5.71
N GLU A 455 1.09 -27.74 -6.57
CA GLU A 455 1.16 -27.48 -8.01
C GLU A 455 0.87 -26.01 -8.33
N ALA A 456 -0.16 -25.43 -7.69
CA ALA A 456 -0.50 -24.02 -7.87
C ALA A 456 0.64 -23.09 -7.40
N LEU A 457 1.30 -23.41 -6.28
CA LEU A 457 2.48 -22.68 -5.79
C LEU A 457 3.66 -22.79 -6.76
N ARG A 458 3.90 -23.97 -7.35
CA ARG A 458 4.92 -24.16 -8.39
C ARG A 458 4.62 -23.34 -9.64
N TRP A 459 3.36 -23.33 -10.07
CA TRP A 459 2.91 -22.51 -11.19
C TRP A 459 3.10 -21.01 -10.90
N LEU A 460 2.72 -20.53 -9.70
CA LEU A 460 2.96 -19.14 -9.30
C LEU A 460 4.46 -18.78 -9.29
N ALA A 461 5.31 -19.67 -8.76
CA ALA A 461 6.74 -19.42 -8.71
C ALA A 461 7.37 -19.36 -10.11
N ARG A 462 7.01 -20.30 -11.00
CA ARG A 462 7.61 -20.43 -12.34
C ARG A 462 7.04 -19.46 -13.36
N GLU A 463 5.72 -19.38 -13.46
CA GLU A 463 5.04 -18.62 -14.51
C GLU A 463 4.77 -17.17 -14.10
N CYS A 464 4.63 -16.89 -12.80
CA CYS A 464 4.24 -15.57 -12.27
C CYS A 464 5.37 -14.84 -11.51
N ASP A 465 6.54 -15.48 -11.38
CA ASP A 465 7.68 -15.03 -10.58
C ASP A 465 7.28 -14.59 -9.16
N TRP A 466 6.41 -15.39 -8.56
CA TRP A 466 5.88 -15.14 -7.23
C TRP A 466 6.97 -15.37 -6.17
N LYS A 467 7.32 -14.30 -5.47
CA LYS A 467 8.33 -14.27 -4.41
C LYS A 467 7.77 -13.50 -3.21
N PRO A 468 6.94 -14.15 -2.37
CA PRO A 468 6.27 -13.49 -1.27
C PRO A 468 7.26 -13.05 -0.19
N VAL A 469 6.88 -12.03 0.55
CA VAL A 469 7.57 -11.56 1.76
C VAL A 469 6.63 -11.79 2.93
N LEU A 470 7.07 -12.53 3.94
CA LEU A 470 6.28 -12.82 5.13
C LEU A 470 6.43 -11.67 6.13
N ALA A 471 5.34 -10.93 6.34
CA ALA A 471 5.20 -9.86 7.33
C ALA A 471 5.16 -10.46 8.74
N TRP A 472 6.28 -10.38 9.47
CA TRP A 472 6.45 -11.01 10.77
C TRP A 472 5.95 -10.16 11.95
N GLU A 473 5.38 -8.98 11.69
CA GLU A 473 4.98 -8.01 12.72
C GLU A 473 3.97 -8.60 13.70
N SER A 474 3.02 -9.41 13.22
CA SER A 474 2.02 -10.08 14.07
C SER A 474 2.62 -11.10 15.04
N MET A 475 3.83 -11.58 14.75
CA MET A 475 4.60 -12.52 15.57
C MET A 475 5.55 -11.82 16.55
N MET A 476 5.76 -10.50 16.41
CA MET A 476 6.70 -9.73 17.24
C MET A 476 6.10 -9.35 18.61
N CYS A 477 5.67 -10.35 19.38
CA CYS A 477 5.12 -10.15 20.71
C CYS A 477 5.36 -11.37 21.60
N ASP A 478 5.88 -11.16 22.81
CA ASP A 478 6.21 -12.26 23.72
C ASP A 478 4.97 -13.06 24.17
N VAL A 479 3.79 -12.43 24.20
CA VAL A 479 2.53 -13.09 24.60
C VAL A 479 1.80 -13.75 23.44
N PHE A 480 2.41 -13.90 22.26
CA PHE A 480 1.79 -14.55 21.11
C PHE A 480 1.25 -15.96 21.44
N PRO A 481 0.03 -16.34 21.00
CA PRO A 481 -0.91 -15.60 20.13
C PRO A 481 -1.93 -14.72 20.88
N ALA A 482 -1.77 -14.48 22.19
CA ALA A 482 -2.74 -13.70 22.97
C ALA A 482 -2.83 -12.22 22.55
N ASN A 483 -1.86 -11.72 21.78
CA ASN A 483 -1.88 -10.39 21.16
C ASN A 483 -2.74 -10.33 19.89
N LEU A 484 -3.17 -11.46 19.33
CA LEU A 484 -4.05 -11.52 18.16
C LEU A 484 -5.52 -11.26 18.55
N GLU A 485 -6.39 -10.95 17.58
CA GLU A 485 -7.79 -10.52 17.82
C GLU A 485 -8.53 -11.36 18.90
N PRO A 486 -8.99 -10.75 20.01
CA PRO A 486 -9.58 -11.47 21.15
C PRO A 486 -10.84 -12.28 20.81
N ASN A 487 -11.51 -11.97 19.70
CA ASN A 487 -12.79 -12.56 19.31
C ASN A 487 -12.66 -13.87 18.51
N ARG A 488 -11.43 -14.36 18.27
CA ARG A 488 -11.16 -15.58 17.51
C ARG A 488 -10.53 -16.66 18.39
N THR A 489 -11.00 -17.90 18.23
CA THR A 489 -10.41 -19.08 18.87
C THR A 489 -9.29 -19.64 18.00
N PHE A 490 -8.05 -19.41 18.43
CA PHE A 490 -6.86 -19.89 17.77
C PHE A 490 -6.51 -21.32 18.18
N LEU A 491 -5.76 -22.01 17.32
CA LEU A 491 -5.05 -23.21 17.73
C LEU A 491 -4.00 -22.88 18.82
N PRO A 492 -3.61 -23.85 19.66
CA PRO A 492 -2.48 -23.71 20.56
C PRO A 492 -1.22 -23.18 19.83
N LYS A 493 -0.42 -22.34 20.51
CA LYS A 493 0.83 -21.77 19.97
C LYS A 493 1.71 -22.84 19.27
N PRO A 494 1.99 -24.02 19.85
CA PRO A 494 2.83 -25.03 19.20
C PRO A 494 2.27 -25.51 17.86
N ASP A 495 0.95 -25.68 17.76
CA ASP A 495 0.30 -26.16 16.54
C ASP A 495 0.37 -25.11 15.42
N ILE A 496 0.23 -23.82 15.76
CA ILE A 496 0.40 -22.73 14.81
C ILE A 496 1.84 -22.71 14.27
N LEU A 497 2.82 -22.79 15.17
CA LEU A 497 4.24 -22.76 14.77
C LEU A 497 4.62 -23.97 13.92
N SER A 498 4.12 -25.17 14.26
CA SER A 498 4.34 -26.38 13.47
C SER A 498 3.79 -26.26 12.04
N ARG A 499 2.61 -25.65 11.87
CA ARG A 499 2.02 -25.38 10.54
C ARG A 499 2.83 -24.36 9.76
N ILE A 500 3.24 -23.26 10.38
CA ILE A 500 4.09 -22.25 9.74
C ILE A 500 5.41 -22.88 9.29
N GLN A 501 6.04 -23.68 10.15
CA GLN A 501 7.27 -24.40 9.83
C GLN A 501 7.06 -25.32 8.62
N THR A 502 6.01 -26.15 8.64
CA THR A 502 5.67 -27.04 7.52
C THR A 502 5.50 -26.25 6.23
N MET A 503 4.77 -25.15 6.26
CA MET A 503 4.58 -24.28 5.10
C MET A 503 5.91 -23.72 4.57
N VAL A 504 6.80 -23.24 5.43
CA VAL A 504 8.12 -22.71 5.04
C VAL A 504 9.00 -23.81 4.43
N GLU A 505 9.01 -25.01 5.04
CA GLU A 505 9.71 -26.18 4.49
C GLU A 505 9.18 -26.53 3.09
N ARG A 506 7.85 -26.47 2.89
CA ARG A 506 7.23 -26.69 1.58
C ARG A 506 7.62 -25.63 0.57
N LEU A 507 7.52 -24.34 0.89
CA LEU A 507 7.95 -23.26 -0.02
C LEU A 507 9.41 -23.44 -0.45
N ARG A 508 10.29 -23.77 0.50
CA ARG A 508 11.70 -24.03 0.23
C ARG A 508 11.91 -25.26 -0.66
N SER A 509 11.14 -26.33 -0.46
CA SER A 509 11.19 -27.53 -1.32
C SER A 509 10.75 -27.25 -2.77
N LEU A 510 10.00 -26.16 -2.98
CA LEU A 510 9.57 -25.70 -4.30
C LEU A 510 10.51 -24.65 -4.92
N ASP A 511 11.69 -24.43 -4.32
CA ASP A 511 12.68 -23.41 -4.72
C ASP A 511 12.13 -21.97 -4.64
N ILE A 512 11.18 -21.73 -3.74
CA ILE A 512 10.66 -20.39 -3.43
C ILE A 512 11.49 -19.82 -2.27
N PRO A 513 12.14 -18.65 -2.44
CA PRO A 513 12.98 -18.07 -1.39
C PRO A 513 12.14 -17.63 -0.19
N ILE A 514 12.64 -17.88 1.01
CA ILE A 514 11.98 -17.51 2.26
C ILE A 514 12.42 -16.10 2.65
N ARG A 515 11.50 -15.15 2.52
CA ARG A 515 11.78 -13.73 2.73
C ARG A 515 10.91 -13.21 3.85
N ILE A 516 11.51 -12.57 4.84
CA ILE A 516 10.83 -12.05 6.01
C ILE A 516 10.98 -10.52 6.06
N SER A 517 9.90 -9.83 6.38
CA SER A 517 9.91 -8.39 6.66
C SER A 517 9.47 -8.15 8.10
N ILE A 518 10.20 -7.26 8.75
CA ILE A 518 9.89 -6.65 10.04
C ILE A 518 9.79 -5.14 9.81
N GLY A 519 8.59 -4.60 9.93
CA GLY A 519 8.33 -3.18 9.86
C GLY A 519 7.56 -2.66 8.65
N ASP A 520 6.89 -3.53 7.90
CA ASP A 520 5.95 -3.13 6.85
C ASP A 520 4.62 -2.64 7.44
N ARG A 521 4.70 -1.56 8.23
CA ARG A 521 3.57 -0.89 8.90
C ARG A 521 2.90 0.19 8.04
N GLY A 522 3.32 0.37 6.79
CA GLY A 522 2.78 1.39 5.88
C GLY A 522 1.29 1.21 5.56
N ASN A 523 0.76 -0.01 5.65
CA ASN A 523 -0.64 -0.35 5.31
C ASN A 523 -1.48 -0.84 6.50
N THR A 524 -0.86 -1.41 7.54
CA THR A 524 -1.57 -2.24 8.53
C THR A 524 -1.98 -1.53 9.82
N CYS A 525 -1.44 -0.35 10.15
CA CYS A 525 -1.81 0.38 11.36
C CYS A 525 -1.67 1.90 11.21
N PRO A 526 -2.76 2.67 11.07
CA PRO A 526 -2.76 4.10 11.36
C PRO A 526 -2.88 4.29 12.88
N SER A 527 -2.01 3.66 13.68
CA SER A 527 -1.96 3.97 15.11
C SER A 527 -1.28 5.32 15.26
N SER A 528 -2.08 6.37 15.29
CA SER A 528 -1.65 7.71 15.67
C SER A 528 -1.24 7.69 17.14
N GLY A 529 0.05 7.51 17.40
CA GLY A 529 0.62 7.49 18.76
C GLY A 529 2.10 7.11 18.80
N LEU A 530 2.78 7.49 19.88
CA LEU A 530 4.23 7.25 20.08
C LEU A 530 4.61 5.75 20.09
N ASP A 531 3.68 4.85 20.41
CA ASP A 531 3.94 3.40 20.48
C ASP A 531 3.73 2.67 19.14
N GLY A 532 3.08 3.31 18.15
CA GLY A 532 2.72 2.71 16.86
C GLY A 532 3.89 2.39 15.93
N SER A 533 5.06 2.97 16.20
CA SER A 533 6.25 2.92 15.36
C SER A 533 7.41 2.11 15.98
N LEU A 534 7.23 1.61 17.20
CA LEU A 534 8.23 0.87 17.98
C LEU A 534 7.91 -0.64 17.96
N TYR A 535 8.94 -1.50 18.02
CA TYR A 535 8.77 -2.96 17.99
C TYR A 535 8.73 -3.58 19.39
N PHE A 536 9.40 -2.95 20.35
CA PHE A 536 9.70 -3.51 21.65
C PHE A 536 9.01 -2.68 22.73
N GLY A 537 7.81 -3.13 23.12
CA GLY A 537 7.06 -2.59 24.26
C GLY A 537 7.08 -3.55 25.45
N PRO A 538 6.89 -3.05 26.69
CA PRO A 538 6.58 -3.94 27.81
C PRO A 538 5.28 -4.70 27.52
N PHE A 539 5.21 -5.96 27.91
CA PHE A 539 4.03 -6.79 27.72
C PHE A 539 3.35 -7.08 29.06
N LYS A 540 2.03 -7.25 29.01
CA LYS A 540 1.21 -7.61 30.16
C LYS A 540 1.25 -9.12 30.38
N THR A 541 1.56 -9.54 31.60
CA THR A 541 1.47 -10.94 32.01
C THR A 541 0.91 -11.05 33.43
N PHE A 542 0.61 -12.26 33.88
CA PHE A 542 0.16 -12.53 35.24
C PHE A 542 1.22 -13.32 35.99
N VAL A 543 1.54 -12.88 37.20
CA VAL A 543 2.46 -13.58 38.11
C VAL A 543 1.67 -14.04 39.33
N GLY A 544 1.99 -15.24 39.82
CA GLY A 544 1.32 -15.90 40.95
C GLY A 544 0.17 -16.84 40.53
N GLU A 545 -0.27 -17.68 41.47
CA GLU A 545 -1.37 -18.63 41.29
C GLU A 545 -2.55 -18.30 42.23
N GLY A 546 -3.77 -18.63 41.81
CA GLY A 546 -4.97 -18.49 42.64
C GLY A 546 -5.22 -17.05 43.12
N ALA A 547 -5.26 -16.86 44.44
CA ALA A 547 -5.50 -15.56 45.07
C ALA A 547 -4.31 -14.58 44.96
N GLU A 548 -3.11 -15.06 44.62
CA GLU A 548 -1.91 -14.23 44.44
C GLU A 548 -1.67 -13.81 42.99
N ARG A 549 -2.55 -14.23 42.06
CA ARG A 549 -2.45 -13.87 40.65
C ARG A 549 -2.71 -12.37 40.46
N HIS A 550 -1.67 -11.63 40.10
CA HIS A 550 -1.76 -10.20 39.80
C HIS A 550 -1.13 -9.88 38.44
N GLU A 551 -1.64 -8.84 37.79
CA GLU A 551 -1.15 -8.37 36.50
C GLU A 551 0.14 -7.56 36.69
N VAL A 552 1.16 -7.88 35.91
CA VAL A 552 2.44 -7.16 35.88
C VAL A 552 2.84 -6.83 34.44
N LEU A 553 3.59 -5.74 34.28
CA LEU A 553 4.21 -5.35 33.02
C LEU A 553 5.68 -5.74 33.05
N LEU A 554 6.10 -6.63 32.15
CA LEU A 554 7.49 -7.08 32.04
C LEU A 554 8.15 -6.55 30.76
N PRO A 555 9.48 -6.34 30.76
CA PRO A 555 10.23 -5.97 29.55
C PRO A 555 10.24 -7.13 28.56
N THR A 556 10.22 -6.80 27.26
CA THR A 556 10.18 -7.81 26.18
C THR A 556 11.39 -8.74 26.17
N GLN A 557 11.16 -10.03 25.93
CA GLN A 557 12.21 -11.05 25.78
C GLN A 557 12.54 -11.34 24.30
N ALA A 558 11.95 -10.58 23.37
CA ALA A 558 12.07 -10.77 21.93
C ALA A 558 11.77 -12.21 21.47
N VAL A 559 10.77 -12.86 22.09
CA VAL A 559 10.31 -14.22 21.76
C VAL A 559 9.36 -14.15 20.57
N PHE A 560 9.94 -14.09 19.37
CA PHE A 560 9.22 -13.87 18.11
C PHE A 560 8.94 -15.14 17.31
N SER A 561 9.18 -16.31 17.93
CA SER A 561 8.88 -17.64 17.38
C SER A 561 9.54 -17.90 16.02
N LEU A 562 10.75 -17.36 15.81
CA LEU A 562 11.51 -17.55 14.58
C LEU A 562 12.37 -18.81 14.60
N THR A 563 12.70 -19.38 15.77
CA THR A 563 13.62 -20.53 15.86
C THR A 563 13.29 -21.69 14.92
N PRO A 564 12.02 -22.12 14.76
CA PRO A 564 11.68 -23.23 13.86
C PRO A 564 12.01 -22.98 12.38
N ILE A 565 12.10 -21.70 11.96
CA ILE A 565 12.28 -21.33 10.56
C ILE A 565 13.52 -20.50 10.27
N ALA A 566 14.23 -19.99 11.28
CA ALA A 566 15.34 -19.06 11.13
C ALA A 566 16.45 -19.61 10.22
N SER A 567 16.71 -20.92 10.31
CA SER A 567 17.69 -21.58 9.46
C SER A 567 17.29 -21.61 7.98
N MET A 568 16.01 -21.47 7.64
CA MET A 568 15.49 -21.51 6.28
C MET A 568 15.35 -20.13 5.62
N VAL A 569 15.54 -19.03 6.36
CA VAL A 569 15.35 -17.66 5.86
C VAL A 569 16.47 -17.26 4.91
N ASP A 570 16.12 -16.78 3.71
CA ASP A 570 17.03 -16.29 2.68
C ASP A 570 17.18 -14.76 2.72
N GLU A 571 16.10 -14.02 2.96
CA GLU A 571 16.14 -12.55 3.06
C GLU A 571 15.44 -12.05 4.32
N LEU A 572 16.07 -11.12 5.03
CA LEU A 572 15.49 -10.41 6.17
C LEU A 572 15.50 -8.90 5.89
N THR A 573 14.34 -8.26 6.02
CA THR A 573 14.21 -6.81 5.92
C THR A 573 13.74 -6.27 7.27
N ILE A 574 14.47 -5.30 7.82
CA ILE A 574 14.12 -4.56 9.03
C ILE A 574 14.02 -3.10 8.64
N GLN A 575 12.84 -2.52 8.79
CA GLN A 575 12.59 -1.13 8.40
C GLN A 575 11.81 -0.40 9.49
N TYR A 576 12.11 0.87 9.71
CA TYR A 576 11.32 1.75 10.54
C TYR A 576 10.64 2.80 9.67
N PRO A 577 9.42 3.22 10.01
CA PRO A 577 8.78 4.34 9.32
C PRO A 577 9.46 5.66 9.68
N ALA A 578 9.21 6.71 8.90
CA ALA A 578 9.83 8.03 9.11
C ALA A 578 9.29 8.76 10.37
N ASP A 579 8.25 8.24 11.01
CA ASP A 579 7.51 8.83 12.13
C ASP A 579 7.80 8.22 13.50
N VAL A 580 8.91 7.50 13.63
CA VAL A 580 9.40 7.02 14.93
C VAL A 580 9.60 8.18 15.91
N PRO A 581 9.26 8.05 17.21
CA PRO A 581 9.60 9.01 18.25
C PRO A 581 11.08 9.40 18.20
N GLY A 582 11.38 10.70 18.23
CA GLY A 582 12.74 11.22 18.02
C GLY A 582 13.20 11.29 16.55
N VAL A 583 12.38 10.87 15.58
CA VAL A 583 12.70 10.85 14.14
C VAL A 583 11.78 11.79 13.33
N SER A 584 10.45 11.80 13.53
CA SER A 584 9.58 12.77 12.85
C SER A 584 9.54 14.13 13.54
N GLY A 585 10.14 15.12 12.87
CA GLY A 585 9.96 16.54 13.14
C GLY A 585 8.60 17.10 12.67
N TRP A 586 7.47 16.52 13.08
CA TRP A 586 6.21 17.25 12.98
C TRP A 586 6.17 18.33 14.07
N LEU A 587 6.41 19.56 13.63
CA LEU A 587 6.24 20.85 14.33
C LEU A 587 7.12 21.15 15.56
N ARG A 588 7.94 20.24 16.09
CA ARG A 588 8.76 20.55 17.28
C ARG A 588 10.26 20.41 17.06
N ALA A 589 10.94 21.55 17.06
CA ALA A 589 12.39 21.69 17.12
C ALA A 589 12.90 21.55 18.57
N LYS A 590 12.75 20.38 19.21
CA LYS A 590 13.35 20.13 20.53
C LYS A 590 14.31 18.95 20.46
N ARG A 591 15.38 19.03 21.26
CA ARG A 591 16.25 17.89 21.58
C ARG A 591 15.36 16.70 22.01
N PRO A 592 15.78 15.45 21.75
CA PRO A 592 15.05 14.28 22.22
C PRO A 592 14.73 14.43 23.71
N THR A 593 13.45 14.32 24.05
CA THR A 593 12.98 14.34 25.42
C THR A 593 13.55 13.15 26.19
N PRO A 594 13.66 13.21 27.53
CA PRO A 594 14.08 12.05 28.32
C PRO A 594 13.23 10.80 28.04
N ALA A 595 11.93 10.97 27.80
CA ALA A 595 11.03 9.88 27.43
C ALA A 595 11.39 9.27 26.05
N GLU A 596 11.66 10.09 25.03
CA GLU A 596 12.09 9.58 23.71
C GLU A 596 13.43 8.85 23.78
N LYS A 597 14.37 9.34 24.60
CA LYS A 597 15.65 8.65 24.83
C LYS A 597 15.44 7.29 25.50
N ALA A 598 14.61 7.23 26.54
CA ALA A 598 14.29 5.97 27.23
C ALA A 598 13.58 4.97 26.30
N LEU A 599 12.70 5.45 25.40
CA LEU A 599 12.08 4.62 24.37
C LEU A 599 13.11 4.04 23.39
N MET A 600 14.05 4.87 22.91
CA MET A 600 15.11 4.42 22.01
C MET A 600 16.06 3.42 22.68
N GLU A 601 16.40 3.64 23.95
CA GLU A 601 17.20 2.70 24.75
C GLU A 601 16.49 1.35 24.91
N ARG A 602 15.18 1.37 25.15
CA ARG A 602 14.36 0.16 25.20
C ARG A 602 14.36 -0.60 23.86
N GLU A 603 14.25 0.09 22.74
CA GLU A 603 14.35 -0.53 21.41
C GLU A 603 15.72 -1.16 21.17
N MET A 604 16.81 -0.47 21.54
CA MET A 604 18.17 -0.99 21.41
C MET A 604 18.34 -2.28 22.22
N ILE A 605 17.87 -2.31 23.48
CA ILE A 605 17.87 -3.52 24.31
C ILE A 605 17.06 -4.65 23.66
N GLY A 606 15.87 -4.34 23.13
CA GLY A 606 15.03 -5.31 22.41
C GLY A 606 15.73 -5.92 21.20
N TRP A 607 16.41 -5.12 20.39
CA TRP A 607 17.21 -5.60 19.26
C TRP A 607 18.41 -6.45 19.68
N ARG A 608 19.10 -6.09 20.77
CA ARG A 608 20.18 -6.93 21.30
C ARG A 608 19.66 -8.31 21.70
N ARG A 609 18.51 -8.37 22.40
CA ARG A 609 17.84 -9.64 22.72
C ARG A 609 17.47 -10.43 21.46
N PHE A 610 16.92 -9.75 20.45
CA PHE A 610 16.60 -10.36 19.16
C PHE A 610 17.84 -10.98 18.49
N TRP A 611 18.95 -10.25 18.40
CA TRP A 611 20.17 -10.74 17.76
C TRP A 611 20.83 -11.86 18.58
N ILE A 612 20.88 -11.76 19.91
CA ILE A 612 21.36 -12.85 20.77
C ILE A 612 20.55 -14.12 20.53
N ARG A 613 19.23 -14.00 20.38
CA ARG A 613 18.36 -15.15 20.16
C ARG A 613 18.57 -15.77 18.78
N TYR A 614 18.56 -14.96 17.71
CA TYR A 614 18.38 -15.49 16.35
C TYR A 614 19.61 -15.41 15.44
N ALA A 615 20.62 -14.57 15.71
CA ALA A 615 21.73 -14.34 14.78
C ALA A 615 22.44 -15.64 14.36
N SER A 616 22.78 -16.51 15.31
CA SER A 616 23.44 -17.80 15.02
C SER A 616 22.56 -18.82 14.30
N GLN A 617 21.24 -18.59 14.24
CA GLN A 617 20.28 -19.51 13.63
C GLN A 617 20.09 -19.24 12.13
N PHE A 618 20.42 -18.04 11.63
CA PHE A 618 20.23 -17.60 10.24
C PHE A 618 21.24 -18.19 9.24
N LYS A 619 21.33 -19.52 9.16
CA LYS A 619 22.33 -20.22 8.33
C LYS A 619 22.17 -20.01 6.83
N ASN A 620 20.95 -19.79 6.33
CA ASN A 620 20.71 -19.59 4.89
C ASN A 620 20.58 -18.13 4.47
N LEU A 621 20.75 -17.17 5.40
CA LEU A 621 20.52 -15.77 5.10
C LEU A 621 21.50 -15.26 4.03
N LYS A 622 20.96 -14.68 2.96
CA LYS A 622 21.71 -14.14 1.81
C LYS A 622 21.66 -12.62 1.75
N LYS A 623 20.60 -12.03 2.32
CA LYS A 623 20.37 -10.58 2.29
C LYS A 623 19.75 -10.09 3.59
N LEU A 624 20.35 -9.07 4.18
CA LEU A 624 19.81 -8.29 5.29
C LEU A 624 19.67 -6.84 4.83
N THR A 625 18.43 -6.35 4.75
CA THR A 625 18.13 -4.94 4.45
C THR A 625 17.75 -4.22 5.72
N ALA A 626 18.47 -3.15 6.05
CA ALA A 626 18.23 -2.33 7.22
C ALA A 626 17.89 -0.90 6.79
N ASN A 627 16.75 -0.40 7.25
CA ASN A 627 16.39 1.01 7.20
C ASN A 627 15.96 1.45 8.61
N VAL A 628 16.95 1.77 9.44
CA VAL A 628 16.77 1.98 10.88
C VAL A 628 17.39 3.31 11.33
N PRO A 629 16.95 3.89 12.47
CA PRO A 629 17.63 5.02 13.08
C PRO A 629 19.13 4.73 13.29
N ASN A 630 19.99 5.71 13.00
CA ASN A 630 21.44 5.53 13.06
C ASN A 630 21.91 5.03 14.43
N ASP A 631 21.29 5.49 15.51
CA ASP A 631 21.64 5.07 16.88
C ASP A 631 21.43 3.55 17.08
N ILE A 632 20.33 3.00 16.54
CA ILE A 632 20.06 1.55 16.55
C ILE A 632 21.08 0.80 15.69
N TYR A 633 21.39 1.33 14.50
CA TYR A 633 22.37 0.72 13.61
C TYR A 633 23.77 0.64 14.23
N GLU A 634 24.25 1.72 14.84
CA GLU A 634 25.55 1.75 15.53
C GLU A 634 25.54 0.81 16.75
N ASP A 635 24.40 0.67 17.42
CA ASP A 635 24.24 -0.24 18.55
C ASP A 635 24.32 -1.71 18.15
N TRP A 636 23.82 -2.08 16.96
CA TRP A 636 23.94 -3.44 16.44
C TRP A 636 25.39 -3.90 16.28
N GLY A 637 26.34 -2.97 16.08
CA GLY A 637 27.78 -3.26 16.07
C GLY A 637 28.32 -3.78 17.41
N LYS A 638 27.51 -3.77 18.47
CA LYS A 638 27.83 -4.30 19.81
C LYS A 638 27.03 -5.57 20.14
N SER A 639 26.37 -6.17 19.16
CA SER A 639 25.48 -7.32 19.34
C SER A 639 25.95 -8.54 18.54
N GLU A 640 25.30 -9.69 18.76
CA GLU A 640 25.56 -10.94 18.02
C GLU A 640 25.33 -10.85 16.50
N LEU A 641 24.75 -9.75 15.98
CA LEU A 641 24.73 -9.49 14.55
C LEU A 641 26.14 -9.47 13.94
N VAL A 642 27.15 -9.04 14.71
CA VAL A 642 28.55 -9.05 14.29
C VAL A 642 29.01 -10.45 13.91
N THR A 643 28.66 -11.46 14.72
CA THR A 643 28.98 -12.87 14.48
C THR A 643 28.34 -13.38 13.18
N LEU A 644 27.10 -12.98 12.89
CA LEU A 644 26.41 -13.34 11.64
C LEU A 644 27.09 -12.73 10.40
N LEU A 645 27.62 -11.52 10.51
CA LEU A 645 28.22 -10.75 9.41
C LEU A 645 29.75 -10.89 9.29
N GLN A 646 30.36 -11.73 10.14
CA GLN A 646 31.80 -11.95 10.22
C GLN A 646 32.36 -12.66 8.97
N ASP A 647 31.55 -13.52 8.32
CA ASP A 647 31.96 -14.27 7.13
C ASP A 647 32.34 -13.34 5.98
N GLU A 648 33.55 -13.50 5.42
CA GLU A 648 34.12 -12.61 4.38
C GLU A 648 33.22 -12.44 3.16
N ARG A 649 32.34 -13.41 2.86
CA ARG A 649 31.40 -13.39 1.74
C ARG A 649 30.39 -12.25 1.78
N TRP A 650 30.09 -11.67 2.94
CA TRP A 650 29.18 -10.52 3.00
C TRP A 650 29.78 -9.27 2.39
N GLN A 651 28.96 -8.56 1.63
CA GLN A 651 29.21 -7.22 1.10
C GLN A 651 28.15 -6.26 1.65
N MET A 652 28.47 -4.98 1.72
CA MET A 652 27.56 -3.93 2.19
C MET A 652 27.40 -2.85 1.11
N LEU A 653 26.15 -2.57 0.74
CA LEU A 653 25.79 -1.37 -0.01
C LEU A 653 25.26 -0.33 0.96
N GLU A 654 25.94 0.81 1.00
CA GLU A 654 25.42 2.03 1.59
C GLU A 654 24.60 2.77 0.54
N VAL A 655 23.31 2.93 0.82
CA VAL A 655 22.45 3.81 0.02
C VAL A 655 22.67 5.21 0.56
N GLU A 656 23.37 6.06 -0.19
CA GLU A 656 23.56 7.46 0.20
C GLU A 656 22.20 8.11 0.41
N ASP A 657 22.00 8.57 1.63
CA ASP A 657 20.86 9.37 2.06
C ASP A 657 21.03 10.77 1.44
N LYS A 658 20.82 10.88 0.12
CA LYS A 658 20.77 12.18 -0.57
C LYS A 658 19.54 12.92 -0.06
N GLN A 659 19.74 13.60 1.06
CA GLN A 659 18.81 14.55 1.65
C GLN A 659 18.58 15.69 0.66
N ASP A 660 17.66 15.45 -0.27
CA ASP A 660 16.83 16.44 -0.97
C ASP A 660 15.57 15.79 -1.60
N CYS A 661 15.30 14.51 -1.34
CA CYS A 661 14.00 13.93 -1.65
C CYS A 661 13.44 13.27 -0.39
N THR A 662 12.61 14.02 0.32
CA THR A 662 11.57 13.46 1.17
C THR A 662 10.72 12.51 0.35
N PHE A 663 11.03 11.21 0.39
CA PHE A 663 10.19 10.15 -0.16
C PHE A 663 8.91 9.89 0.67
N SER A 664 8.55 10.82 1.57
CA SER A 664 7.28 10.80 2.32
C SER A 664 6.71 12.21 2.58
N SER A 665 6.76 13.10 1.58
CA SER A 665 5.98 14.33 1.58
C SER A 665 5.39 14.60 0.19
N TYR A 666 4.29 13.93 -0.12
CA TYR A 666 3.52 14.21 -1.34
C TYR A 666 2.68 15.50 -1.20
N PHE A 667 3.28 16.67 -0.96
CA PHE A 667 2.54 17.96 -1.01
C PHE A 667 3.43 19.11 -1.55
N PRO A 668 3.08 19.77 -2.67
CA PRO A 668 3.78 20.94 -3.17
C PRO A 668 2.80 22.08 -3.49
N PHE A 669 2.34 22.84 -2.49
CA PHE A 669 1.91 24.22 -2.73
C PHE A 669 2.45 25.12 -1.64
N ASN A 670 3.59 25.75 -1.91
CA ASN A 670 3.95 27.01 -1.31
C ASN A 670 3.27 28.11 -2.13
N SER A 671 2.26 28.77 -1.55
CA SER A 671 1.74 30.04 -2.05
C SER A 671 2.87 31.06 -2.26
N PRO A 672 2.78 31.95 -3.26
CA PRO A 672 3.81 32.94 -3.59
C PRO A 672 3.96 34.07 -2.56
N SER A 673 3.25 34.04 -1.42
CA SER A 673 3.30 35.08 -0.39
C SER A 673 4.41 34.93 0.66
N ASN A 674 5.17 33.82 0.69
CA ASN A 674 6.22 33.57 1.70
C ASN A 674 7.67 33.75 1.19
N LEU A 675 7.88 34.60 0.18
CA LEU A 675 9.21 34.87 -0.40
C LEU A 675 10.09 35.86 0.39
N ARG A 676 9.83 36.08 1.69
CA ARG A 676 10.74 36.87 2.53
C ARG A 676 11.08 36.09 3.80
N TYR A 677 12.33 35.64 3.85
CA TYR A 677 13.03 34.98 4.95
C TYR A 677 12.78 33.48 5.18
N ARG A 678 13.50 32.63 4.44
CA ARG A 678 14.02 31.37 4.98
C ARG A 678 15.45 31.12 4.51
N PHE A 679 16.41 31.49 5.35
CA PHE A 679 17.72 30.83 5.35
C PHE A 679 17.50 29.39 5.87
N PRO A 680 17.99 28.34 5.19
CA PRO A 680 17.91 26.98 5.71
C PRO A 680 18.91 26.88 6.88
N ARG A 681 18.44 27.08 8.11
CA ARG A 681 19.21 26.61 9.27
C ARG A 681 19.15 25.09 9.24
N ASN A 682 20.29 24.44 8.98
CA ASN A 682 20.49 23.00 9.18
C ASN A 682 20.00 22.62 10.59
N ARG A 683 18.83 21.99 10.68
CA ARG A 683 18.28 21.44 11.93
C ARG A 683 18.65 19.97 11.99
N SER A 684 19.12 19.51 13.15
CA SER A 684 19.55 18.13 13.38
C SER A 684 18.36 17.16 13.25
N LYS A 685 18.18 16.59 12.06
CA LYS A 685 17.32 15.42 11.87
C LYS A 685 18.11 14.19 12.32
N THR A 686 17.48 13.27 13.03
CA THR A 686 18.04 11.93 13.29
C THR A 686 18.26 11.27 11.94
N LYS A 687 19.48 10.82 11.69
CA LYS A 687 19.86 10.18 10.41
C LYS A 687 19.35 8.74 10.40
N PHE A 688 18.91 8.25 9.26
CA PHE A 688 18.70 6.83 9.05
C PHE A 688 19.97 6.21 8.47
N ALA A 689 20.24 4.98 8.89
CA ALA A 689 21.19 4.13 8.21
C ALA A 689 20.40 3.22 7.26
N GLN A 690 20.50 3.49 5.96
CA GLN A 690 20.03 2.58 4.93
C GLN A 690 21.21 1.71 4.45
N ARG A 691 21.16 0.43 4.81
CA ARG A 691 22.23 -0.55 4.53
C ARG A 691 21.64 -1.82 3.95
N VAL A 692 22.31 -2.37 2.96
CA VAL A 692 21.98 -3.69 2.42
C VAL A 692 23.22 -4.55 2.55
N PHE A 693 23.17 -5.53 3.45
CA PHE A 693 24.16 -6.60 3.52
C PHE A 693 23.70 -7.72 2.61
N PHE A 694 24.58 -8.21 1.75
CA PHE A 694 24.24 -9.27 0.81
C PHE A 694 25.45 -10.13 0.48
N ARG A 695 25.18 -11.36 0.04
CA ARG A 695 26.15 -12.27 -0.57
C ARG A 695 25.54 -12.88 -1.83
N LEU A 696 26.40 -13.33 -2.74
CA LEU A 696 25.98 -13.78 -4.07
C LEU A 696 25.94 -15.32 -4.19
N ASP A 697 26.49 -16.02 -3.21
CA ASP A 697 26.53 -17.48 -3.16
C ASP A 697 25.29 -18.09 -2.49
N ASN A 698 25.08 -19.38 -2.75
CA ASN A 698 23.96 -20.17 -2.21
C ASN A 698 24.37 -21.13 -1.09
N GLU A 699 25.64 -21.12 -0.68
CA GLU A 699 26.13 -22.04 0.35
C GLU A 699 25.64 -21.61 1.75
N PRO A 700 25.36 -22.52 2.68
CA PRO A 700 25.03 -22.13 4.06
C PRO A 700 26.19 -21.39 4.76
N LEU A 701 25.86 -20.54 5.73
CA LEU A 701 26.81 -19.93 6.66
C LEU A 701 27.22 -20.93 7.73
N ASN A 702 28.51 -20.96 8.06
CA ASN A 702 29.07 -21.81 9.11
C ASN A 702 28.92 -21.13 10.48
N LEU A 703 27.68 -21.02 10.95
CA LEU A 703 27.36 -20.43 12.25
C LEU A 703 27.28 -21.51 13.33
N VAL A 704 28.00 -21.30 14.43
CA VAL A 704 27.89 -22.13 15.63
C VAL A 704 26.67 -21.66 16.41
N LEU A 705 25.74 -22.58 16.70
CA LEU A 705 24.57 -22.25 17.52
C LEU A 705 25.03 -21.88 18.93
N ALA A 706 24.52 -20.76 19.44
CA ALA A 706 24.66 -20.43 20.85
C ALA A 706 24.01 -21.55 21.69
N GLN A 707 24.82 -22.24 22.50
CA GLN A 707 24.39 -23.34 23.37
C GLN A 707 23.66 -24.48 22.62
N PRO A 708 24.40 -25.34 21.90
CA PRO A 708 23.82 -26.41 21.09
C PRO A 708 23.07 -27.48 21.90
N GLU A 709 23.25 -27.49 23.23
CA GLU A 709 22.64 -28.45 24.15
C GLU A 709 21.14 -28.20 24.36
N LEU A 710 20.69 -26.96 24.14
CA LEU A 710 19.28 -26.58 24.30
C LEU A 710 18.46 -27.05 23.10
N ASN A 711 17.28 -27.60 23.38
CA ASN A 711 16.30 -27.88 22.32
C ASN A 711 15.70 -26.56 21.77
N ASP A 712 15.00 -26.65 20.64
CA ASP A 712 14.47 -25.46 19.96
C ASP A 712 13.45 -24.68 20.82
N LYS A 713 12.65 -25.39 21.63
CA LYS A 713 11.68 -24.76 22.53
C LYS A 713 12.37 -24.04 23.69
N GLU A 714 13.33 -24.70 24.32
CA GLU A 714 14.15 -24.12 25.40
C GLU A 714 14.94 -22.91 24.91
N ARG A 715 15.46 -22.95 23.68
CA ARG A 715 16.17 -21.82 23.06
C ARG A 715 15.25 -20.64 22.78
N GLU A 716 14.02 -20.90 22.34
CA GLU A 716 13.01 -19.87 22.08
C GLU A 716 12.43 -19.26 23.37
N GLU A 717 12.25 -20.05 24.43
CA GLU A 717 11.67 -19.59 25.71
C GLU A 717 12.71 -19.11 26.73
N ARG A 718 14.01 -19.26 26.46
CA ARG A 718 15.09 -18.81 27.35
C ARG A 718 15.03 -17.30 27.61
N ASP A 719 15.14 -16.91 28.87
CA ASP A 719 15.29 -15.52 29.28
C ASP A 719 16.70 -14.98 28.95
N ILE A 720 16.74 -13.76 28.43
CA ILE A 720 17.97 -13.04 28.09
C ILE A 720 18.10 -11.87 29.08
N THR A 721 18.96 -12.07 30.09
CA THR A 721 19.21 -11.08 31.15
C THR A 721 20.08 -9.93 30.65
N GLU A 722 20.09 -8.83 31.41
CA GLU A 722 20.96 -7.69 31.09
C GLU A 722 22.44 -8.02 31.24
N GLU A 723 22.81 -8.95 32.14
CA GLU A 723 24.21 -9.39 32.25
C GLU A 723 24.67 -10.09 30.97
N MET A 724 23.83 -10.95 30.38
CA MET A 724 24.14 -11.61 29.10
C MET A 724 24.33 -10.61 27.96
N ILE A 725 23.55 -9.51 27.96
CA ILE A 725 23.71 -8.43 26.99
C ILE A 725 25.05 -7.72 27.20
N GLN A 726 25.41 -7.43 28.45
CA GLN A 726 26.69 -6.79 28.79
C GLN A 726 27.90 -7.67 28.45
N GLU A 727 27.80 -8.99 28.64
CA GLU A 727 28.83 -9.95 28.25
C GLU A 727 29.05 -9.98 26.73
N SER A 728 27.96 -10.01 25.95
CA SER A 728 28.01 -9.92 24.48
C SER A 728 28.64 -8.60 24.04
N GLU A 729 28.24 -7.47 24.65
CA GLU A 729 28.86 -6.18 24.38
C GLU A 729 30.37 -6.18 24.69
N PHE A 730 30.78 -6.78 25.80
CA PHE A 730 32.19 -6.85 26.19
C PHE A 730 33.00 -7.68 25.20
N SER A 731 32.48 -8.84 24.78
CA SER A 731 33.06 -9.69 23.74
C SER A 731 33.26 -8.90 22.44
N CYS A 732 32.22 -8.21 21.95
CA CYS A 732 32.30 -7.39 20.74
C CYS A 732 33.29 -6.22 20.88
N ARG A 733 33.36 -5.56 22.05
CA ARG A 733 34.30 -4.45 22.29
C ARG A 733 35.77 -4.86 22.32
N THR A 734 36.06 -6.10 22.70
CA THR A 734 37.44 -6.64 22.72
C THR A 734 37.93 -7.09 21.34
N SER A 735 37.01 -7.34 20.40
CA SER A 735 37.36 -7.62 19.00
C SER A 735 37.82 -6.33 18.29
N HIS A 736 38.86 -6.43 17.43
CA HIS A 736 39.21 -5.35 16.53
C HIS A 736 37.98 -5.01 15.68
N GLY A 737 37.47 -3.78 15.77
CA GLY A 737 36.14 -3.38 15.29
C GLY A 737 35.72 -4.02 13.96
N HIS A 738 34.44 -4.38 13.85
CA HIS A 738 33.92 -5.10 12.69
C HIS A 738 34.04 -4.26 11.40
N ARG A 739 34.29 -4.90 10.25
CA ARG A 739 34.48 -4.21 8.96
C ARG A 739 33.32 -3.30 8.51
N PHE A 740 32.12 -3.49 9.05
CA PHE A 740 30.94 -2.67 8.75
C PHE A 740 30.64 -1.60 9.81
N TRP A 741 31.36 -1.64 10.95
CA TRP A 741 31.28 -0.70 12.06
C TRP A 741 32.70 -0.29 12.47
N GLU A 742 33.34 0.52 11.65
CA GLU A 742 34.69 1.02 11.94
C GLU A 742 34.68 1.94 13.16
N ARG A 743 35.56 1.67 14.13
CA ARG A 743 35.71 2.50 15.32
C ARG A 743 36.31 3.85 14.91
N LYS A 744 35.54 4.93 15.03
CA LYS A 744 36.06 6.30 14.81
C LYS A 744 37.18 6.57 15.81
N GLN A 745 38.42 6.67 15.32
CA GLN A 745 39.64 6.91 16.12
C GLN A 745 39.66 8.24 16.92
N SER A 746 38.60 9.06 16.85
CA SER A 746 38.54 10.38 17.47
C SER A 746 38.31 10.39 18.98
N GLU A 747 37.79 9.31 19.58
CA GLU A 747 37.46 9.30 21.02
C GLU A 747 38.63 8.89 21.93
N GLU A 748 39.61 8.13 21.45
CA GLU A 748 40.74 7.68 22.27
C GLU A 748 41.78 8.78 22.54
N ARG A 749 41.73 9.92 21.83
CA ARG A 749 42.67 11.04 22.04
C ARG A 749 42.26 12.02 23.14
N LEU A 750 41.08 11.89 23.74
CA LEU A 750 40.58 12.84 24.75
C LEU A 750 40.80 12.41 26.21
N VAL A 751 41.30 11.20 26.48
CA VAL A 751 41.53 10.69 27.85
C VAL A 751 42.90 11.09 28.42
N GLY A 752 43.68 11.93 27.72
CA GLY A 752 45.09 12.16 28.04
C GLY A 752 45.56 13.62 28.08
N LYS A 753 44.74 14.59 28.49
CA LYS A 753 45.23 15.94 28.81
C LYS A 753 44.62 16.49 30.11
N PRO A 754 45.44 16.95 31.07
CA PRO A 754 44.93 17.60 32.27
C PRO A 754 44.36 18.98 31.92
N GLU A 755 43.22 19.30 32.51
CA GLU A 755 42.56 20.60 32.40
C GLU A 755 43.46 21.71 32.96
N GLU A 756 43.87 22.64 32.10
CA GLU A 756 44.50 23.87 32.50
C GLU A 756 43.49 25.02 32.36
N ASN A 757 43.18 25.59 33.52
CA ASN A 757 42.53 26.88 33.80
C ASN A 757 42.19 27.77 32.60
N ASP A 758 40.91 28.14 32.48
CA ASP A 758 40.58 29.51 32.10
C ASP A 758 39.43 30.05 32.96
N GLY A 759 39.81 30.82 33.97
CA GLY A 759 38.91 31.56 34.84
C GLY A 759 38.83 33.01 34.45
N LYS A 760 37.61 33.56 34.41
CA LYS A 760 37.16 34.94 34.75
C LYS A 760 35.77 35.14 34.10
N ARG A 761 34.71 35.62 34.76
CA ARG A 761 34.58 36.45 35.97
C ARG A 761 33.18 36.25 36.56
N LYS A 762 33.15 35.98 37.88
CA LYS A 762 32.03 36.22 38.81
C LYS A 762 31.87 37.72 39.06
N TRP A 763 30.63 38.19 39.24
CA TRP A 763 30.30 39.30 40.14
C TRP A 763 29.21 38.79 41.12
N SER A 764 29.56 38.81 42.41
CA SER A 764 28.75 38.55 43.62
C SER A 764 28.12 39.87 44.09
N GLU A 765 26.85 39.92 44.56
CA GLU A 765 26.39 39.87 45.98
C GLU A 765 27.21 40.78 46.93
N HIS A 766 26.68 41.68 47.78
CA HIS A 766 25.50 41.60 48.67
C HIS A 766 25.20 42.99 49.32
N GLU A 767 23.95 43.23 49.75
CA GLU A 767 23.42 44.01 50.94
C GLU A 767 22.01 44.55 50.62
N GLU A 768 20.92 43.87 51.02
CA GLU A 768 20.12 44.04 52.26
C GLU A 768 19.48 45.44 52.49
N ASN A 769 18.18 45.57 52.17
CA ASN A 769 17.08 45.95 53.09
C ASN A 769 15.89 46.58 52.35
N GLY A 770 14.66 46.21 52.76
CA GLY A 770 13.49 47.07 52.65
C GLY A 770 12.41 46.66 51.64
N ALA A 771 11.31 46.14 52.20
CA ALA A 771 9.92 46.19 51.77
C ALA A 771 9.53 47.00 50.51
N ASP A 772 8.79 46.35 49.60
CA ASP A 772 7.44 46.75 49.14
C ASP A 772 7.14 46.13 47.76
N GLY A 773 6.47 44.98 47.80
CA GLY A 773 5.98 44.28 46.62
C GLY A 773 4.64 44.86 46.17
N GLU A 774 4.66 45.98 45.44
CA GLU A 774 3.48 46.47 44.71
C GLU A 774 3.79 47.22 43.39
N SER A 775 5.06 47.53 43.07
CA SER A 775 5.38 48.37 41.89
C SER A 775 5.61 47.63 40.56
N ALA A 776 5.84 46.32 40.57
CA ALA A 776 6.14 45.56 39.33
C ALA A 776 4.88 45.26 38.49
N THR A 777 3.71 45.18 39.14
CA THR A 777 2.41 44.98 38.48
C THR A 777 1.89 46.27 37.85
N GLU A 778 2.09 47.43 38.48
CA GLU A 778 1.74 48.73 37.87
C GLU A 778 2.63 49.07 36.66
N GLU A 779 3.92 48.72 36.68
CA GLU A 779 4.81 49.01 35.55
C GLU A 779 4.48 48.15 34.30
N MET A 780 3.99 46.92 34.49
CA MET A 780 3.47 46.09 33.40
C MET A 780 2.12 46.60 32.85
N GLU A 781 1.21 47.05 33.72
CA GLU A 781 -0.09 47.60 33.32
C GLU A 781 0.09 48.91 32.53
N VAL A 782 1.03 49.77 32.95
CA VAL A 782 1.37 51.02 32.26
C VAL A 782 2.05 50.77 30.91
N LYS A 783 2.93 49.77 30.81
CA LYS A 783 3.52 49.35 29.51
C LYS A 783 2.47 48.76 28.57
N ARG A 784 1.48 48.03 29.10
CA ARG A 784 0.37 47.46 28.31
C ARG A 784 -0.60 48.54 27.82
N GLN A 785 -0.92 49.53 28.65
CA GLN A 785 -1.78 50.65 28.24
C GLN A 785 -1.11 51.60 27.25
N ARG A 786 0.23 51.75 27.31
CA ARG A 786 1.00 52.53 26.33
C ARG A 786 1.01 51.87 24.94
N PHE A 787 1.14 50.55 24.90
CA PHE A 787 1.09 49.79 23.65
C PHE A 787 -0.30 49.84 22.98
N VAL A 788 -1.38 49.83 23.77
CA VAL A 788 -2.75 49.96 23.25
C VAL A 788 -3.05 51.37 22.76
N ARG A 789 -2.53 52.42 23.41
CA ARG A 789 -2.70 53.82 22.94
C ARG A 789 -1.93 54.15 21.67
N GLU A 790 -0.71 53.63 21.52
CA GLU A 790 0.12 53.91 20.34
C GLU A 790 -0.41 53.18 19.09
N HIS A 791 -0.91 51.95 19.22
CA HIS A 791 -1.49 51.21 18.08
C HIS A 791 -2.90 51.67 17.69
N PHE A 792 -3.72 52.18 18.62
CA PHE A 792 -5.05 52.70 18.28
C PHE A 792 -4.98 54.10 17.62
N GLY A 793 -3.93 54.88 17.91
CA GLY A 793 -3.68 56.18 17.27
C GLY A 793 -3.20 56.09 15.81
N GLU A 794 -2.46 55.05 15.45
CA GLU A 794 -2.07 54.79 14.04
C GLU A 794 -3.21 54.21 13.19
N PHE A 795 -4.17 53.51 13.82
CA PHE A 795 -5.34 52.97 13.13
C PHE A 795 -6.35 54.07 12.74
N ILE A 796 -6.51 55.12 13.55
CA ILE A 796 -7.39 56.27 13.24
C ILE A 796 -6.74 57.28 12.27
N ARG A 797 -5.41 57.24 12.06
CA ARG A 797 -4.72 58.08 11.05
C ARG A 797 -4.70 57.49 9.64
N ASN A 798 -5.07 56.22 9.48
CA ASN A 798 -5.12 55.52 8.19
C ASN A 798 -6.55 55.10 7.77
N MET A 799 -7.56 55.67 8.44
CA MET A 799 -8.92 55.90 7.93
C MET A 799 -9.08 57.40 7.67
#